data_AF-A0A971TJT5-F1
#
_entry.id   AF-A0A971TJT5-F1
#
_cell.length_a   1.000
_cell.length_b   1.000
_cell.length_c   1.000
_cell.angle_alpha   90.00
_cell.angle_beta   90.00
_cell.angle_gamma   90.00
#
_symmetry.space_group_name_H-M   'P 1'
#
loop_
_entity.id
_entity.type
_entity.pdbx_description
1 polymer ?
#
loop_
_entity_poly.entity_id
_entity_poly.type
_entity_poly.pdbx_seq_one_letter_code
_entity_poly.pdbx_strand_id
1 'polypeptide(L)'
;MRFAASLLAICLLAVPSFAIGSDDTVVFRDDFESAEYAWGFYESPTSNDLPAGVQEITHEIVHDGKGALLGRTAQGCVDHLRFDLGVVESNSALSFWYYLSPDFTGDQIHLYVHSKTDHQRYLKILPPTKGRWTNASLHLARDVSAELIDDELAGLEINAIGKGTFVLDDVTIVNRPHASLTLESLDAPTTATLGDAIQVTARFATESPVIYELSKPMAEWNSRYTAALLATQANQPVTLEIPECAPPGTYELRLKVPGAKVNTNGNEPAATIDIKSRPRPKPQSPTVKLVRADVPPAASLGQTLTIEAELTAAAPLPDGTRVSILLKQDQVLWLVHDQDLPPIHDGRITFRAELPIPNDIPTGQYQAAVCIAAQATFDAGRLRIDDPNAAAYPILRRALGYGTFVDERQVPHFWYVNQGNALIWDGRPYLPVGGMFESRYLVSGGNPQQWAKDLHSITLLAAKGVLDTYVNPPARFGHVPTWMWQHLIDRFEDLGIRYGLELTAFGYGSPETHLDAYVVRMFEEIGGRSLDSGSGDAVHLGNFMIDNITASGVHRPAKPIEFGAAHTKIHRVNHVLYALVDRTDPALVDVGQALFRFADNKLDVAVDLTLPREGHTYTAYLVPNVTFNGPFGNYWQHGARFADAIGRHLSQLRLGPGFRFIVDPIDNEPGIYGDHAGFFFHFPEFQAEYAEWLRAKYRNIAALHEAWAVSPATPLAGFTSAANLTPLQAGPLNSPWQNRAFAWCPTSKTSHELDYATTQLWYDYLDFRHHSFMEHRNRLADAIKRVADVPIVFKRAYMDSRYAGNTRLHGGFDGVGIEDYGSGDRLTYIALEGHGRCADSMRTLWCLTTETHHEGGMHFDYVGYRSEADMVDTFSRQIAGGSKGIYHFLLSTSAGWENHALVNDPKQLDWMRTFAQRLAARADQIADYAPNVHCSWPAGGMWWRIPNDRTAFLRDDYHGGFSVEADDGTWFTATYEPLRHHSRIVLVNLENAPATVRYGPTFEKLLADPSRQIIYAGLRRDLGALSIDSYFTDRFITIDNAAAQVLTPTPTSTILRQTPDGEVWALADGRLQIVSRADLYANLGSDPQIKHIQPNGGPLTDVMHEILEYPKDMPKQ
;
A
#
# COMPACT_ATOMS: atom_id res chain seq x y z
N MET A 1 51.91 30.42 -44.44
CA MET A 1 51.94 31.90 -44.46
C MET A 1 51.71 32.35 -43.02
N ARG A 2 52.76 32.69 -42.23
CA ARG A 2 53.31 34.05 -42.01
C ARG A 2 52.23 35.03 -41.51
N PHE A 3 52.30 35.76 -40.39
CA PHE A 3 53.31 36.05 -39.34
C PHE A 3 52.58 36.82 -38.19
N ALA A 4 53.17 36.84 -36.98
CA ALA A 4 53.15 37.78 -35.81
C ALA A 4 52.25 39.06 -35.85
N ALA A 5 51.84 39.73 -34.76
CA ALA A 5 52.48 39.98 -33.45
C ALA A 5 51.49 40.66 -32.46
N SER A 6 51.91 40.71 -31.19
CA SER A 6 51.27 41.30 -30.00
C SER A 6 51.41 42.84 -29.84
N LEU A 7 50.53 43.40 -28.98
CA LEU A 7 50.69 44.55 -28.03
C LEU A 7 50.96 45.99 -28.56
N LEU A 8 50.04 46.96 -28.31
CA LEU A 8 50.10 47.98 -27.22
C LEU A 8 48.97 49.05 -27.30
N ALA A 9 48.22 49.19 -26.19
CA ALA A 9 47.73 50.40 -25.49
C ALA A 9 47.09 51.65 -26.20
N ILE A 10 45.86 51.95 -25.72
CA ILE A 10 45.32 53.25 -25.21
C ILE A 10 44.98 54.38 -26.21
N CYS A 11 43.68 54.63 -26.46
CA CYS A 11 42.85 55.73 -25.88
C CYS A 11 41.58 56.04 -26.71
N LEU A 12 40.43 56.07 -26.02
CA LEU A 12 39.24 56.93 -26.23
C LEU A 12 38.58 57.01 -27.62
N LEU A 13 37.34 56.51 -27.72
CA LEU A 13 36.13 57.36 -27.79
C LEU A 13 34.80 56.56 -27.87
N ALA A 14 33.82 57.06 -27.10
CA ALA A 14 32.37 57.01 -27.28
C ALA A 14 31.61 55.67 -27.20
N VAL A 15 31.00 55.41 -26.04
CA VAL A 15 29.69 54.74 -25.91
C VAL A 15 28.81 55.71 -25.11
N PRO A 16 27.56 55.96 -25.53
CA PRO A 16 26.85 57.18 -25.16
C PRO A 16 26.47 57.20 -23.68
N SER A 17 26.68 58.37 -23.07
CA SER A 17 26.07 58.74 -21.80
C SER A 17 24.55 58.71 -21.97
N PHE A 18 23.88 57.72 -21.37
CA PHE A 18 22.47 57.88 -21.06
C PHE A 18 22.39 58.84 -19.87
N ALA A 19 21.72 59.97 -20.11
CA ALA A 19 21.40 60.95 -19.10
C ALA A 19 20.69 60.27 -17.93
N ILE A 20 21.10 60.61 -16.71
CA ILE A 20 20.33 60.36 -15.49
C ILE A 20 19.03 61.17 -15.66
N GLY A 21 17.95 60.48 -15.99
CA GLY A 21 16.61 61.03 -15.96
C GLY A 21 16.22 61.34 -14.52
N SER A 22 15.65 62.51 -14.31
CA SER A 22 15.10 63.02 -13.06
C SER A 22 14.14 62.04 -12.37
N ASP A 23 14.18 62.04 -11.03
CA ASP A 23 13.33 61.25 -10.13
C ASP A 23 11.83 61.33 -10.50
N ASP A 24 11.25 60.21 -10.93
CA ASP A 24 9.80 60.03 -11.01
C ASP A 24 9.25 59.87 -9.58
N THR A 25 9.20 60.97 -8.84
CA THR A 25 8.48 61.00 -7.56
C THR A 25 6.98 60.97 -7.86
N VAL A 26 6.33 59.83 -7.65
CA VAL A 26 4.87 59.74 -7.79
C VAL A 26 4.25 60.19 -6.48
N VAL A 27 3.55 61.32 -6.52
CA VAL A 27 2.83 61.86 -5.37
C VAL A 27 1.34 61.57 -5.55
N PHE A 28 0.81 60.71 -4.72
CA PHE A 28 -0.63 60.54 -4.57
C PHE A 28 -1.09 61.51 -3.49
N ARG A 29 -1.74 62.61 -3.88
CA ARG A 29 -2.50 63.44 -2.95
C ARG A 29 -3.96 63.03 -2.99
N ASP A 30 -4.68 63.33 -1.94
CA ASP A 30 -6.13 63.45 -1.95
C ASP A 30 -6.54 64.85 -2.43
N ASP A 31 -7.74 64.93 -3.01
CA ASP A 31 -8.44 66.17 -3.36
C ASP A 31 -9.93 65.92 -3.01
N PHE A 32 -10.28 65.95 -1.72
CA PHE A 32 -11.60 65.52 -1.21
C PHE A 32 -12.79 66.25 -1.87
N GLU A 33 -12.57 67.43 -2.43
CA GLU A 33 -13.57 68.32 -3.03
C GLU A 33 -13.88 68.01 -4.50
N SER A 34 -13.07 67.16 -5.14
CA SER A 34 -13.24 66.77 -6.55
C SER A 34 -14.40 65.78 -6.78
N ALA A 35 -14.97 65.21 -5.70
CA ALA A 35 -16.11 64.28 -5.69
C ALA A 35 -15.96 62.98 -6.51
N GLU A 36 -14.75 62.58 -6.92
CA GLU A 36 -14.46 61.21 -7.39
C GLU A 36 -14.14 60.32 -6.18
N TYR A 37 -15.17 59.69 -5.59
CA TYR A 37 -15.03 58.94 -4.34
C TYR A 37 -14.32 57.59 -4.53
N ALA A 38 -13.02 57.52 -4.21
CA ALA A 38 -12.28 56.27 -4.01
C ALA A 38 -12.25 55.83 -2.52
N TRP A 39 -12.74 56.66 -1.60
CA TRP A 39 -12.77 56.39 -0.16
C TRP A 39 -14.08 55.70 0.26
N GLY A 40 -14.01 54.44 0.68
CA GLY A 40 -15.15 53.70 1.24
C GLY A 40 -15.29 53.91 2.74
N PHE A 41 -16.53 54.01 3.24
CA PHE A 41 -16.85 54.19 4.66
C PHE A 41 -17.49 52.93 5.23
N TYR A 42 -17.06 52.50 6.43
CA TYR A 42 -17.62 51.34 7.11
C TYR A 42 -17.92 51.64 8.58
N GLU A 43 -19.11 51.23 9.05
CA GLU A 43 -19.51 51.30 10.46
C GLU A 43 -19.61 49.84 10.98
N SER A 44 -18.86 49.51 12.04
CA SER A 44 -18.93 48.17 12.64
C SER A 44 -20.28 47.98 13.36
N PRO A 45 -21.12 46.99 12.99
CA PRO A 45 -22.43 46.83 13.57
C PRO A 45 -22.33 46.14 14.93
N THR A 46 -22.24 46.92 16.00
CA THR A 46 -22.49 46.40 17.36
C THR A 46 -23.67 47.13 17.99
N SER A 47 -24.87 46.79 17.52
CA SER A 47 -26.22 47.00 18.07
C SER A 47 -27.17 47.85 17.20
N ASN A 48 -28.40 47.35 17.04
CA ASN A 48 -29.41 47.85 16.09
C ASN A 48 -30.21 49.09 16.56
N ASP A 49 -29.82 49.78 17.64
CA ASP A 49 -30.67 50.78 18.31
C ASP A 49 -30.02 52.17 18.52
N LEU A 50 -29.06 52.58 17.68
CA LEU A 50 -28.48 53.95 17.73
C LEU A 50 -28.52 54.63 16.34
N PRO A 51 -28.73 55.97 16.28
CA PRO A 51 -28.75 56.70 15.01
C PRO A 51 -27.36 56.63 14.33
N ALA A 52 -27.36 56.35 13.02
CA ALA A 52 -26.16 56.29 12.19
C ALA A 52 -25.30 57.55 12.37
N GLY A 53 -23.98 57.38 12.51
CA GLY A 53 -23.04 58.49 12.59
C GLY A 53 -23.13 59.42 11.35
N VAL A 54 -22.75 60.69 11.51
CA VAL A 54 -22.68 61.64 10.39
C VAL A 54 -21.28 61.57 9.79
N GLN A 55 -21.21 61.29 8.49
CA GLN A 55 -19.98 61.32 7.68
C GLN A 55 -20.20 62.30 6.54
N GLU A 56 -19.37 63.34 6.48
CA GLU A 56 -19.47 64.36 5.43
C GLU A 56 -18.10 64.98 5.15
N ILE A 57 -17.92 65.52 3.94
CA ILE A 57 -16.83 66.44 3.66
C ILE A 57 -17.20 67.77 4.31
N THR A 58 -16.40 68.22 5.26
CA THR A 58 -16.63 69.48 5.97
C THR A 58 -15.60 70.53 5.56
N HIS A 59 -16.01 71.80 5.66
CA HIS A 59 -15.12 72.95 5.54
C HIS A 59 -14.98 73.70 6.88
N GLU A 60 -15.70 73.29 7.92
CA GLU A 60 -15.79 74.05 9.18
C GLU A 60 -14.66 73.76 10.16
N ILE A 61 -13.89 72.69 9.94
CA ILE A 61 -12.71 72.32 10.72
C ILE A 61 -11.76 71.63 9.73
N VAL A 62 -10.91 72.41 9.06
CA VAL A 62 -9.97 71.95 8.03
C VAL A 62 -8.58 72.50 8.33
N HIS A 63 -7.53 71.76 7.98
CA HIS A 63 -6.16 72.16 8.25
C HIS A 63 -5.67 73.22 7.25
N ASP A 64 -5.96 73.05 5.96
CA ASP A 64 -5.40 73.90 4.90
C ASP A 64 -6.42 74.84 4.21
N GLY A 65 -7.69 74.79 4.61
CA GLY A 65 -8.77 75.62 4.05
C GLY A 65 -9.48 75.01 2.84
N LYS A 66 -9.07 73.81 2.44
CA LYS A 66 -9.72 72.96 1.45
C LYS A 66 -10.37 71.79 2.23
N GLY A 67 -11.52 71.31 1.80
CA GLY A 67 -12.40 70.44 2.59
C GLY A 67 -11.73 69.18 3.17
N ALA A 68 -12.14 68.76 4.37
CA ALA A 68 -11.60 67.58 5.07
C ALA A 68 -12.69 66.52 5.30
N LEU A 69 -12.29 65.26 5.48
CA LEU A 69 -13.22 64.18 5.82
C LEU A 69 -13.55 64.19 7.30
N LEU A 70 -14.82 64.45 7.64
CA LEU A 70 -15.33 64.47 9.00
C LEU A 70 -16.19 63.24 9.27
N GLY A 71 -15.88 62.54 10.35
CA GLY A 71 -16.72 61.47 10.92
C GLY A 71 -17.09 61.77 12.38
N ARG A 72 -18.39 61.65 12.69
CA ARG A 72 -18.96 61.77 14.05
C ARG A 72 -19.70 60.50 14.42
N THR A 73 -19.35 59.90 15.56
CA THR A 73 -19.88 58.59 15.93
C THR A 73 -20.11 58.48 17.44
N ALA A 74 -21.18 57.76 17.81
CA ALA A 74 -21.58 57.52 19.19
C ALA A 74 -20.99 56.22 19.79
N GLN A 75 -20.41 55.32 18.97
CA GLN A 75 -19.82 54.05 19.43
C GLN A 75 -18.84 53.33 18.47
N GLY A 76 -18.46 53.87 17.30
CA GLY A 76 -17.67 53.14 16.29
C GLY A 76 -16.67 53.95 15.44
N CYS A 77 -15.90 53.23 14.61
CA CYS A 77 -14.75 53.65 13.78
C CYS A 77 -15.12 54.49 12.56
N VAL A 78 -14.18 55.25 12.01
CA VAL A 78 -14.27 55.79 10.64
C VAL A 78 -13.19 55.10 9.82
N ASP A 79 -13.59 54.20 8.92
CA ASP A 79 -12.68 53.56 7.97
C ASP A 79 -12.63 54.40 6.69
N HIS A 80 -11.43 54.69 6.23
CA HIS A 80 -11.19 55.39 4.97
C HIS A 80 -10.33 54.48 4.10
N LEU A 81 -10.91 53.83 3.09
CA LEU A 81 -10.20 52.89 2.19
C LEU A 81 -9.82 53.52 0.86
N ARG A 82 -8.55 53.61 0.48
CA ARG A 82 -8.11 53.96 -0.89
C ARG A 82 -7.50 52.76 -1.60
N PHE A 83 -8.04 52.35 -2.74
CA PHE A 83 -7.60 51.17 -3.52
C PHE A 83 -6.64 51.53 -4.67
N ASP A 84 -5.91 50.53 -5.17
CA ASP A 84 -4.97 50.62 -6.30
C ASP A 84 -3.91 51.72 -6.16
N LEU A 85 -3.24 51.70 -5.00
CA LEU A 85 -2.12 52.57 -4.70
C LEU A 85 -0.86 51.99 -5.36
N GLY A 86 -0.09 52.82 -6.06
CA GLY A 86 1.11 52.40 -6.78
C GLY A 86 2.18 51.78 -5.86
N VAL A 87 3.19 51.16 -6.47
CA VAL A 87 4.26 50.40 -5.79
C VAL A 87 4.91 51.19 -4.64
N VAL A 88 5.03 50.59 -3.45
CA VAL A 88 5.74 51.16 -2.30
C VAL A 88 7.22 50.89 -2.43
N GLU A 89 7.98 51.97 -2.40
CA GLU A 89 9.44 51.91 -2.46
C GLU A 89 9.99 52.11 -1.03
N SER A 90 11.26 51.79 -0.79
CA SER A 90 11.87 51.82 0.56
C SER A 90 11.76 53.16 1.29
N ASN A 91 11.68 54.27 0.54
CA ASN A 91 11.56 55.62 1.04
C ASN A 91 10.15 56.21 0.89
N SER A 92 9.16 55.39 0.55
CA SER A 92 7.77 55.84 0.47
C SER A 92 7.29 56.35 1.82
N ALA A 93 6.72 57.55 1.80
CA ALA A 93 6.22 58.22 2.99
C ALA A 93 4.73 58.52 2.83
N LEU A 94 3.95 58.10 3.82
CA LEU A 94 2.56 58.51 4.02
C LEU A 94 2.56 59.68 5.00
N SER A 95 1.86 60.75 4.66
CA SER A 95 1.57 61.86 5.57
C SER A 95 0.09 62.16 5.52
N PHE A 96 -0.49 62.50 6.67
CA PHE A 96 -1.86 63.00 6.74
C PHE A 96 -2.02 63.87 7.98
N TRP A 97 -2.92 64.85 7.89
CA TRP A 97 -3.34 65.64 9.03
C TRP A 97 -4.60 65.04 9.65
N TYR A 98 -4.68 65.09 10.96
CA TYR A 98 -5.88 64.68 11.68
C TYR A 98 -6.23 65.62 12.83
N TYR A 99 -7.51 65.70 13.15
CA TYR A 99 -8.05 66.40 14.31
C TYR A 99 -9.00 65.47 15.07
N LEU A 100 -8.80 65.36 16.38
CA LEU A 100 -9.73 64.72 17.29
C LEU A 100 -10.36 65.78 18.18
N SER A 101 -11.68 65.76 18.38
CA SER A 101 -12.33 66.70 19.29
C SER A 101 -11.85 66.53 20.75
N PRO A 102 -11.88 67.59 21.58
CA PRO A 102 -11.44 67.50 22.97
C PRO A 102 -12.18 66.43 23.80
N ASP A 103 -13.43 66.16 23.45
CA ASP A 103 -14.30 65.16 24.06
C ASP A 103 -14.15 63.76 23.44
N PHE A 104 -13.24 63.57 22.48
CA PHE A 104 -13.01 62.26 21.86
C PHE A 104 -12.54 61.24 22.89
N THR A 105 -13.24 60.11 23.03
CA THR A 105 -12.98 59.15 24.11
C THR A 105 -11.92 58.09 23.77
N GLY A 106 -11.56 57.94 22.49
CA GLY A 106 -10.57 56.94 22.05
C GLY A 106 -9.14 57.25 22.48
N ASP A 107 -8.32 56.21 22.57
CA ASP A 107 -6.92 56.28 23.02
C ASP A 107 -5.91 55.85 21.94
N GLN A 108 -6.35 55.48 20.72
CA GLN A 108 -5.49 55.00 19.62
C GLN A 108 -6.06 55.37 18.24
N ILE A 109 -5.16 55.59 17.27
CA ILE A 109 -5.46 55.66 15.83
C ILE A 109 -4.75 54.48 15.15
N HIS A 110 -5.49 53.68 14.40
CA HIS A 110 -4.98 52.52 13.66
C HIS A 110 -4.77 52.90 12.19
N LEU A 111 -3.64 52.50 11.65
CA LEU A 111 -3.28 52.61 10.24
C LEU A 111 -3.06 51.21 9.68
N TYR A 112 -3.87 50.79 8.73
CA TYR A 112 -3.70 49.53 8.01
C TYR A 112 -3.22 49.78 6.57
N VAL A 113 -2.22 49.02 6.15
CA VAL A 113 -1.70 49.01 4.78
C VAL A 113 -1.83 47.60 4.22
N HIS A 114 -2.47 47.45 3.06
CA HIS A 114 -2.83 46.16 2.48
C HIS A 114 -1.90 45.82 1.31
N SER A 115 -1.20 44.68 1.42
CA SER A 115 -0.35 44.15 0.36
C SER A 115 -1.19 43.51 -0.75
N LYS A 116 -0.78 43.71 -2.01
CA LYS A 116 -1.33 43.01 -3.16
C LYS A 116 -0.50 41.76 -3.50
N THR A 117 0.78 41.71 -3.13
CA THR A 117 1.67 40.56 -3.39
C THR A 117 1.37 39.37 -2.47
N ASP A 118 1.19 39.60 -1.16
CA ASP A 118 0.97 38.53 -0.19
C ASP A 118 -0.45 38.49 0.42
N HIS A 119 -1.28 39.48 0.05
CA HIS A 119 -2.66 39.65 0.50
C HIS A 119 -2.84 39.88 2.03
N GLN A 120 -1.77 40.25 2.76
CA GLN A 120 -1.81 40.56 4.20
C GLN A 120 -2.13 42.04 4.50
N ARG A 121 -2.52 42.31 5.76
CA ARG A 121 -2.76 43.66 6.31
C ARG A 121 -1.72 43.97 7.38
N TYR A 122 -0.96 45.05 7.21
CA TYR A 122 0.03 45.50 8.20
C TYR A 122 -0.52 46.70 9.00
N LEU A 123 -0.43 46.61 10.33
CA LEU A 123 -0.99 47.60 11.26
C LEU A 123 0.11 48.46 11.91
N LYS A 124 -0.09 49.78 11.91
CA LYS A 124 0.61 50.74 12.77
C LYS A 124 -0.37 51.48 13.67
N ILE A 125 -0.08 51.53 14.97
CA ILE A 125 -0.88 52.27 15.95
C ILE A 125 -0.19 53.59 16.28
N LEU A 126 -0.95 54.68 16.26
CA LEU A 126 -0.51 56.04 16.57
C LEU A 126 -1.23 56.56 17.83
N PRO A 127 -0.54 57.35 18.67
CA PRO A 127 -1.16 57.97 19.84
C PRO A 127 -2.10 59.13 19.44
N PRO A 128 -3.24 59.32 20.11
CA PRO A 128 -4.21 60.35 19.76
C PRO A 128 -3.80 61.69 20.35
N THR A 129 -3.91 62.73 19.53
CA THR A 129 -3.75 64.11 19.97
C THR A 129 -5.08 64.84 19.81
N LYS A 130 -5.67 65.27 20.94
CA LYS A 130 -7.03 65.82 21.01
C LYS A 130 -7.02 67.35 21.08
N GLY A 131 -8.04 67.98 20.51
CA GLY A 131 -8.28 69.43 20.55
C GLY A 131 -7.33 70.27 19.70
N ARG A 132 -6.51 69.67 18.84
CA ARG A 132 -5.65 70.38 17.87
C ARG A 132 -5.35 69.52 16.65
N TRP A 133 -5.09 70.17 15.53
CA TRP A 133 -4.60 69.49 14.32
C TRP A 133 -3.21 68.91 14.56
N THR A 134 -3.00 67.71 14.06
CA THR A 134 -1.76 66.96 14.22
C THR A 134 -1.40 66.28 12.90
N ASN A 135 -0.18 66.47 12.44
CA ASN A 135 0.33 65.76 11.26
C ASN A 135 0.95 64.42 11.70
N ALA A 136 0.51 63.34 11.08
CA ALA A 136 1.17 62.06 11.13
C ALA A 136 1.93 61.85 9.82
N SER A 137 3.28 61.80 9.88
CA SER A 137 4.13 61.42 8.76
C SER A 137 4.90 60.15 9.10
N LEU A 138 4.79 59.13 8.25
CA LEU A 138 5.29 57.78 8.47
C LEU A 138 5.98 57.27 7.20
N HIS A 139 7.14 56.66 7.35
CA HIS A 139 7.76 55.88 6.29
C HIS A 139 7.12 54.49 6.28
N LEU A 140 6.52 54.07 5.17
CA LEU A 140 5.73 52.83 5.12
C LEU A 140 6.59 51.60 5.45
N ALA A 141 7.76 51.49 4.82
CA ALA A 141 8.67 50.37 5.04
C ALA A 141 9.29 50.35 6.45
N ARG A 142 9.63 51.52 7.00
CA ARG A 142 10.36 51.62 8.28
C ARG A 142 9.43 51.65 9.49
N ASP A 143 8.35 52.42 9.38
CA ASP A 143 7.49 52.75 10.50
C ASP A 143 6.24 51.84 10.54
N VAL A 144 5.88 51.16 9.44
CA VAL A 144 4.76 50.19 9.36
C VAL A 144 5.26 48.75 9.21
N SER A 145 5.90 48.37 8.08
CA SER A 145 6.44 47.03 7.86
C SER A 145 7.46 46.99 6.72
N ALA A 146 8.60 46.30 6.93
CA ALA A 146 9.66 46.17 5.92
C ALA A 146 9.26 45.29 4.73
N GLU A 147 8.25 44.42 4.89
CA GLU A 147 7.72 43.55 3.83
C GLU A 147 7.00 44.34 2.73
N LEU A 148 6.63 45.60 3.00
CA LEU A 148 5.97 46.47 2.02
C LEU A 148 6.94 47.04 0.96
N ILE A 149 8.24 46.75 1.04
CA ILE A 149 9.23 47.26 0.06
C ILE A 149 9.07 46.53 -1.28
N ASP A 150 8.90 47.29 -2.35
CA ASP A 150 8.69 46.88 -3.75
C ASP A 150 7.32 46.20 -3.99
N ASP A 151 6.36 46.43 -3.10
CA ASP A 151 5.03 45.82 -3.13
C ASP A 151 3.99 46.76 -3.76
N GLU A 152 3.00 46.19 -4.46
CA GLU A 152 1.81 46.95 -4.86
C GLU A 152 0.83 47.03 -3.69
N LEU A 153 0.29 48.21 -3.42
CA LEU A 153 -0.71 48.37 -2.36
C LEU A 153 -2.11 48.14 -2.90
N ALA A 154 -2.77 47.14 -2.33
CA ALA A 154 -4.18 46.89 -2.58
C ALA A 154 -5.07 47.94 -1.89
N GLY A 155 -4.62 48.53 -0.78
CA GLY A 155 -5.45 49.43 0.03
C GLY A 155 -4.72 50.18 1.15
N LEU A 156 -5.22 51.36 1.53
CA LEU A 156 -4.84 52.11 2.74
C LEU A 156 -6.08 52.37 3.59
N GLU A 157 -5.99 52.15 4.91
CA GLU A 157 -7.07 52.38 5.88
C GLU A 157 -6.59 53.13 7.14
N ILE A 158 -7.26 54.23 7.51
CA ILE A 158 -6.92 55.09 8.67
C ILE A 158 -8.13 55.25 9.58
N ASN A 159 -7.99 54.82 10.83
CA ASN A 159 -9.09 54.53 11.74
C ASN A 159 -8.86 55.16 13.11
N ALA A 160 -9.83 55.89 13.65
CA ALA A 160 -9.83 56.31 15.05
C ALA A 160 -10.95 55.60 15.81
N ILE A 161 -10.60 54.83 16.86
CA ILE A 161 -11.56 54.00 17.60
C ILE A 161 -11.97 54.74 18.89
N GLY A 162 -13.16 55.33 18.92
CA GLY A 162 -13.67 56.07 20.08
C GLY A 162 -14.94 56.88 19.78
N LYS A 163 -15.52 57.53 20.80
CA LYS A 163 -16.69 58.41 20.64
C LYS A 163 -16.23 59.85 20.50
N GLY A 164 -16.80 60.63 19.58
CA GLY A 164 -16.47 62.04 19.37
C GLY A 164 -16.31 62.38 17.89
N THR A 165 -15.61 63.49 17.58
CA THR A 165 -15.33 63.89 16.19
C THR A 165 -13.90 63.54 15.81
N PHE A 166 -13.75 62.90 14.64
CA PHE A 166 -12.47 62.66 13.98
C PHE A 166 -12.51 63.29 12.60
N VAL A 167 -11.47 64.07 12.27
CA VAL A 167 -11.33 64.73 10.97
C VAL A 167 -9.98 64.35 10.37
N LEU A 168 -9.96 63.97 9.09
CA LEU A 168 -8.78 63.66 8.30
C LEU A 168 -8.64 64.62 7.14
N ASP A 169 -7.42 65.10 6.91
CA ASP A 169 -7.09 66.09 5.90
C ASP A 169 -5.70 65.82 5.28
N ASP A 170 -5.43 66.34 4.08
CA ASP A 170 -4.10 66.35 3.44
C ASP A 170 -3.37 64.97 3.38
N VAL A 171 -4.07 63.87 3.08
CA VAL A 171 -3.50 62.52 2.94
C VAL A 171 -2.66 62.41 1.67
N THR A 172 -1.34 62.44 1.85
CA THR A 172 -0.34 62.32 0.80
C THR A 172 0.49 61.06 0.95
N ILE A 173 0.62 60.27 -0.13
CA ILE A 173 1.65 59.24 -0.27
C ILE A 173 2.66 59.72 -1.31
N VAL A 174 3.94 59.77 -0.93
CA VAL A 174 5.04 60.08 -1.83
C VAL A 174 5.84 58.81 -2.06
N ASN A 175 5.77 58.24 -3.27
CA ASN A 175 6.68 57.18 -3.68
C ASN A 175 7.96 57.79 -4.23
N ARG A 176 9.10 57.40 -3.65
CA ARG A 176 10.43 57.89 -4.05
C ARG A 176 11.23 56.74 -4.64
N PRO A 177 11.71 56.85 -5.89
CA PRO A 177 12.39 55.76 -6.57
C PRO A 177 13.68 55.36 -5.85
N HIS A 178 13.99 54.07 -5.95
CA HIS A 178 15.24 53.48 -5.48
C HIS A 178 16.52 54.16 -6.00
N ALA A 179 17.58 54.15 -5.19
CA ALA A 179 18.94 54.31 -5.71
C ALA A 179 19.27 53.13 -6.64
N SER A 180 19.82 53.40 -7.82
CA SER A 180 20.29 52.33 -8.73
C SER A 180 21.70 51.91 -8.35
N LEU A 181 21.91 50.62 -8.09
CA LEU A 181 23.21 50.02 -7.81
C LEU A 181 23.71 49.24 -9.02
N THR A 182 25.00 49.36 -9.31
CA THR A 182 25.66 48.57 -10.36
C THR A 182 26.41 47.41 -9.72
N LEU A 183 26.14 46.19 -10.19
CA LEU A 183 26.90 45.00 -9.82
C LEU A 183 28.28 45.06 -10.51
N GLU A 184 29.35 45.14 -9.73
CA GLU A 184 30.72 45.23 -10.25
C GLU A 184 31.28 43.86 -10.63
N SER A 185 31.01 42.85 -9.79
CA SER A 185 31.40 41.46 -10.04
C SER A 185 30.53 40.50 -9.23
N LEU A 186 30.30 39.31 -9.77
CA LEU A 186 29.70 38.18 -9.06
C LEU A 186 30.65 36.98 -9.12
N ASP A 187 31.04 36.48 -7.96
CA ASP A 187 31.76 35.22 -7.82
C ASP A 187 30.77 34.16 -7.32
N ALA A 188 30.38 33.25 -8.19
CA ALA A 188 29.45 32.15 -7.90
C ALA A 188 29.88 30.91 -8.71
N PRO A 189 29.76 29.69 -8.16
CA PRO A 189 30.08 28.49 -8.90
C PRO A 189 29.08 28.26 -10.04
N THR A 190 29.55 27.74 -11.17
CA THR A 190 28.68 27.35 -12.30
C THR A 190 28.02 25.99 -12.10
N THR A 191 28.56 25.17 -11.19
CA THR A 191 28.07 23.83 -10.86
C THR A 191 28.21 23.56 -9.37
N ALA A 192 27.24 22.85 -8.79
CA ALA A 192 27.29 22.41 -7.40
C ALA A 192 26.64 21.03 -7.24
N THR A 193 26.77 20.40 -6.08
CA THR A 193 26.09 19.14 -5.76
C THR A 193 24.93 19.40 -4.79
N LEU A 194 23.85 18.61 -4.88
CA LEU A 194 22.77 18.65 -3.89
C LEU A 194 23.28 18.43 -2.47
N GLY A 195 22.88 19.33 -1.57
CA GLY A 195 23.29 19.35 -0.16
C GLY A 195 24.64 20.04 0.10
N ASP A 196 25.37 20.46 -0.95
CA ASP A 196 26.56 21.27 -0.76
C ASP A 196 26.20 22.70 -0.36
N ALA A 197 27.10 23.30 0.42
CA ALA A 197 27.12 24.74 0.62
C ALA A 197 27.93 25.40 -0.50
N ILE A 198 27.37 26.42 -1.16
CA ILE A 198 28.07 27.22 -2.16
C ILE A 198 28.45 28.57 -1.58
N GLN A 199 29.67 29.03 -1.89
CA GLN A 199 30.09 30.39 -1.57
C GLN A 199 29.73 31.31 -2.74
N VAL A 200 29.02 32.39 -2.42
CA VAL A 200 28.64 33.41 -3.39
C VAL A 200 29.06 34.78 -2.87
N THR A 201 29.72 35.57 -3.71
CA THR A 201 30.11 36.95 -3.37
C THR A 201 29.67 37.90 -4.47
N ALA A 202 28.70 38.78 -4.19
CA ALA A 202 28.36 39.90 -5.05
C ALA A 202 29.07 41.18 -4.57
N ARG A 203 29.70 41.93 -5.50
CA ARG A 203 30.35 43.21 -5.20
C ARG A 203 29.59 44.38 -5.82
N PHE A 204 29.29 45.39 -5.01
CA PHE A 204 28.60 46.60 -5.41
C PHE A 204 29.44 47.84 -5.10
N ALA A 205 29.27 48.90 -5.90
CA ALA A 205 30.02 50.15 -5.78
C ALA A 205 29.81 50.90 -4.45
N THR A 206 28.73 50.60 -3.72
CA THR A 206 28.43 51.16 -2.40
C THR A 206 27.99 50.06 -1.44
N GLU A 207 28.31 50.19 -0.15
CA GLU A 207 27.89 49.22 0.86
C GLU A 207 26.35 49.21 0.99
N SER A 208 25.73 48.08 0.69
CA SER A 208 24.30 47.85 0.87
C SER A 208 24.03 46.37 1.18
N PRO A 209 23.02 46.04 2.02
CA PRO A 209 22.65 44.65 2.30
C PRO A 209 22.10 43.97 1.05
N VAL A 210 22.45 42.71 0.81
CA VAL A 210 22.08 41.97 -0.41
C VAL A 210 21.38 40.69 0.00
N ILE A 211 20.22 40.43 -0.59
CA ILE A 211 19.49 39.16 -0.50
C ILE A 211 19.90 38.30 -1.68
N TYR A 212 20.36 37.09 -1.40
CA TYR A 212 20.67 36.09 -2.39
C TYR A 212 19.49 35.12 -2.47
N GLU A 213 18.95 34.95 -3.67
CA GLU A 213 17.83 34.06 -3.94
C GLU A 213 18.26 33.01 -4.95
N LEU A 214 18.30 31.74 -4.54
CA LEU A 214 18.53 30.63 -5.46
C LEU A 214 17.19 29.94 -5.74
N SER A 215 16.79 29.89 -7.01
CA SER A 215 15.49 29.37 -7.42
C SER A 215 15.59 28.56 -8.71
N LYS A 216 14.73 27.56 -8.89
CA LYS A 216 14.65 26.79 -10.14
C LYS A 216 13.53 27.36 -11.03
N PRO A 217 13.78 27.64 -12.32
CA PRO A 217 12.75 28.08 -13.26
C PRO A 217 11.61 27.06 -13.39
N MET A 218 10.36 27.52 -13.50
CA MET A 218 9.15 26.69 -13.47
C MET A 218 9.11 25.63 -14.58
N ALA A 219 8.82 24.39 -14.20
CA ALA A 219 8.20 23.39 -15.06
C ALA A 219 6.99 22.78 -14.32
N GLU A 220 5.79 23.17 -14.73
CA GLU A 220 4.43 22.61 -14.52
C GLU A 220 3.99 21.98 -13.17
N TRP A 221 4.83 21.85 -12.14
CA TRP A 221 4.47 21.36 -10.79
C TRP A 221 4.88 22.35 -9.67
N ASN A 222 4.01 22.49 -8.68
CA ASN A 222 3.87 23.63 -7.77
C ASN A 222 5.06 24.03 -6.88
N SER A 223 5.10 25.34 -6.61
CA SER A 223 5.81 26.11 -5.57
C SER A 223 7.32 26.28 -5.71
N ARG A 224 7.77 27.54 -5.64
CA ARG A 224 9.17 27.94 -5.75
C ARG A 224 9.97 27.25 -4.64
N TYR A 225 10.96 26.42 -5.00
CA TYR A 225 12.08 26.17 -4.10
C TYR A 225 12.91 27.45 -4.05
N THR A 226 12.51 28.38 -3.19
CA THR A 226 13.26 29.61 -2.95
C THR A 226 14.09 29.41 -1.68
N ALA A 227 15.39 29.18 -1.84
CA ALA A 227 16.32 29.42 -0.74
C ALA A 227 16.61 30.92 -0.75
N ALA A 228 15.87 31.71 0.03
CA ALA A 228 16.15 33.12 0.24
C ALA A 228 16.99 33.26 1.51
N LEU A 229 18.24 33.70 1.38
CA LEU A 229 19.09 34.04 2.52
C LEU A 229 19.34 35.55 2.53
N LEU A 230 18.97 36.21 3.63
CA LEU A 230 19.30 37.61 3.90
C LEU A 230 20.76 37.69 4.37
N ALA A 231 21.65 38.30 3.57
CA ALA A 231 22.98 38.66 4.01
C ALA A 231 22.99 40.11 4.49
N THR A 232 23.37 40.32 5.75
CA THR A 232 23.30 41.62 6.44
C THR A 232 24.51 42.52 6.24
N GLN A 233 25.52 42.14 5.44
CA GLN A 233 26.73 42.96 5.18
C GLN A 233 27.21 42.87 3.72
N ALA A 234 27.65 44.01 3.18
CA ALA A 234 28.12 44.14 1.80
C ALA A 234 29.52 43.52 1.59
N ASN A 235 29.79 43.04 0.37
CA ASN A 235 31.11 42.59 -0.11
C ASN A 235 31.77 41.40 0.62
N GLN A 236 31.02 40.66 1.45
CA GLN A 236 31.50 39.42 2.06
C GLN A 236 30.95 38.18 1.35
N PRO A 237 31.73 37.08 1.31
CA PRO A 237 31.22 35.79 0.87
C PRO A 237 30.04 35.35 1.74
N VAL A 238 28.99 34.89 1.08
CA VAL A 238 27.80 34.32 1.71
C VAL A 238 27.73 32.85 1.34
N THR A 239 27.56 32.03 2.37
CA THR A 239 27.27 30.61 2.20
C THR A 239 25.79 30.46 1.87
N LEU A 240 25.45 30.02 0.66
CA LEU A 240 24.11 29.55 0.35
C LEU A 240 24.08 28.04 0.50
N GLU A 241 23.24 27.54 1.40
CA GLU A 241 22.99 26.10 1.50
C GLU A 241 22.02 25.70 0.40
N ILE A 242 22.44 24.74 -0.44
CA ILE A 242 21.54 24.12 -1.39
C ILE A 242 20.66 23.16 -0.58
N PRO A 243 19.32 23.36 -0.54
CA PRO A 243 18.46 22.45 0.20
C PRO A 243 18.69 21.03 -0.30
N GLU A 244 18.94 20.08 0.60
CA GLU A 244 19.20 18.69 0.19
C GLU A 244 17.99 18.10 -0.56
N CYS A 245 16.79 18.59 -0.27
CA CYS A 245 15.53 18.22 -0.90
C CYS A 245 15.25 18.95 -2.23
N ALA A 246 16.19 19.71 -2.78
CA ALA A 246 15.99 20.46 -4.01
C ALA A 246 16.10 19.55 -5.26
N PRO A 247 15.30 19.77 -6.32
CA PRO A 247 15.39 18.97 -7.54
C PRO A 247 16.65 19.27 -8.37
N PRO A 248 17.50 18.28 -8.73
CA PRO A 248 18.71 18.53 -9.52
C PRO A 248 18.38 19.20 -10.86
N GLY A 249 19.27 20.07 -11.34
CA GLY A 249 19.12 20.83 -12.57
C GLY A 249 19.63 22.26 -12.45
N THR A 250 19.26 23.10 -13.41
CA THR A 250 19.73 24.49 -13.47
C THR A 250 18.91 25.40 -12.57
N TYR A 251 19.59 26.11 -11.68
CA TYR A 251 19.04 27.12 -10.79
C TYR A 251 19.49 28.50 -11.21
N GLU A 252 18.64 29.47 -11.02
CA GLU A 252 18.87 30.89 -11.17
C GLU A 252 19.24 31.50 -9.82
N LEU A 253 20.43 32.07 -9.75
CA LEU A 253 20.84 32.94 -8.65
C LEU A 253 20.39 34.37 -8.97
N ARG A 254 19.52 34.92 -8.13
CA ARG A 254 19.01 36.29 -8.21
C ARG A 254 19.51 37.08 -6.99
N LEU A 255 19.77 38.37 -7.21
CA LEU A 255 20.25 39.29 -6.19
C LEU A 255 19.19 40.37 -5.99
N LYS A 256 18.69 40.54 -4.77
CA LYS A 256 17.79 41.63 -4.39
C LYS A 256 18.47 42.52 -3.35
N VAL A 257 18.62 43.81 -3.62
CA VAL A 257 19.11 44.76 -2.61
C VAL A 257 17.91 45.51 -2.04
N PRO A 258 17.58 45.38 -0.75
CA PRO A 258 16.44 46.09 -0.15
C PRO A 258 16.56 47.60 -0.37
N GLY A 259 15.56 48.18 -1.06
CA GLY A 259 15.52 49.61 -1.29
C GLY A 259 16.44 50.13 -2.40
N ALA A 260 17.02 49.27 -3.23
CA ALA A 260 17.79 49.65 -4.40
C ALA A 260 17.46 48.79 -5.63
N LYS A 261 17.39 49.39 -6.83
CA LYS A 261 17.34 48.62 -8.08
C LYS A 261 18.75 48.15 -8.43
N VAL A 262 18.94 46.85 -8.56
CA VAL A 262 20.20 46.30 -9.07
C VAL A 262 20.15 46.31 -10.59
N ASN A 263 21.02 47.10 -11.23
CA ASN A 263 21.20 47.07 -12.68
C ASN A 263 21.99 45.83 -13.10
N THR A 264 21.33 44.66 -13.10
CA THR A 264 21.68 43.56 -14.02
C THR A 264 21.05 43.84 -15.39
N ASN A 265 21.35 43.07 -16.44
CA ASN A 265 20.71 43.25 -17.74
C ASN A 265 19.19 42.94 -17.68
N GLY A 266 18.41 43.88 -17.17
CA GLY A 266 16.97 44.09 -17.33
C GLY A 266 15.99 43.06 -16.75
N ASN A 267 16.25 41.75 -16.83
CA ASN A 267 15.35 40.68 -16.37
C ASN A 267 16.06 39.30 -16.23
N GLU A 268 17.37 39.22 -16.39
CA GLU A 268 18.12 37.96 -16.38
C GLU A 268 18.67 37.59 -14.98
N PRO A 269 18.77 36.29 -14.66
CA PRO A 269 19.41 35.84 -13.42
C PRO A 269 20.87 36.33 -13.36
N ALA A 270 21.35 36.65 -12.15
CA ALA A 270 22.70 37.14 -11.96
C ALA A 270 23.75 36.07 -12.28
N ALA A 271 23.42 34.79 -12.03
CA ALA A 271 24.13 33.63 -12.55
C ALA A 271 23.18 32.43 -12.65
N THR A 272 23.58 31.43 -13.42
CA THR A 272 22.95 30.10 -13.38
C THR A 272 23.90 29.09 -12.78
N ILE A 273 23.40 28.29 -11.84
CA ILE A 273 24.15 27.24 -11.15
C ILE A 273 23.51 25.90 -11.49
N ASP A 274 24.28 25.00 -12.10
CA ASP A 274 23.80 23.67 -12.43
C ASP A 274 24.04 22.72 -11.25
N ILE A 275 22.97 22.38 -10.54
CA ILE A 275 23.00 21.54 -9.34
C ILE A 275 22.86 20.08 -9.75
N LYS A 276 23.93 19.32 -9.56
CA LYS A 276 24.01 17.88 -9.85
C LYS A 276 23.49 17.06 -8.68
N SER A 277 22.95 15.88 -8.98
CA SER A 277 22.73 14.84 -7.98
C SER A 277 24.04 14.49 -7.26
N ARG A 278 23.97 14.03 -6.00
CA ARG A 278 25.13 13.48 -5.28
C ARG A 278 25.92 12.51 -6.18
N PRO A 279 27.27 12.55 -6.21
CA PRO A 279 28.04 11.59 -6.99
C PRO A 279 27.77 10.17 -6.49
N ARG A 280 27.76 9.19 -7.40
CA ARG A 280 27.66 7.78 -6.99
C ARG A 280 28.88 7.44 -6.14
N PRO A 281 28.71 6.70 -5.03
CA PRO A 281 29.86 6.16 -4.32
C PRO A 281 30.66 5.27 -5.26
N LYS A 282 31.99 5.24 -5.05
CA LYS A 282 32.87 4.42 -5.88
C LYS A 282 32.49 2.94 -5.72
N PRO A 283 32.43 2.17 -6.82
CA PRO A 283 32.22 0.74 -6.74
C PRO A 283 33.26 0.08 -5.83
N GLN A 284 32.80 -0.78 -4.94
CA GLN A 284 33.64 -1.65 -4.13
C GLN A 284 33.85 -2.96 -4.89
N SER A 285 35.07 -3.17 -5.38
CA SER A 285 35.40 -4.42 -6.06
C SER A 285 35.44 -5.58 -5.06
N PRO A 286 34.93 -6.77 -5.40
CA PRO A 286 35.16 -7.98 -4.63
C PRO A 286 36.67 -8.17 -4.41
N THR A 287 37.07 -8.40 -3.17
CA THR A 287 38.47 -8.61 -2.81
C THR A 287 38.82 -10.10 -2.76
N VAL A 288 37.81 -10.96 -2.79
CA VAL A 288 37.93 -12.42 -2.63
C VAL A 288 37.98 -13.13 -3.99
N LYS A 289 38.83 -14.15 -4.08
CA LYS A 289 38.85 -15.12 -5.19
C LYS A 289 38.88 -16.54 -4.65
N LEU A 290 38.12 -17.43 -5.28
CA LEU A 290 38.23 -18.87 -5.05
C LEU A 290 39.49 -19.42 -5.74
N VAL A 291 40.35 -20.08 -4.97
CA VAL A 291 41.57 -20.75 -5.46
C VAL A 291 41.25 -22.20 -5.82
N ARG A 292 40.63 -22.93 -4.89
CA ARG A 292 40.12 -24.29 -5.11
C ARG A 292 38.94 -24.59 -4.19
N ALA A 293 38.09 -25.50 -4.61
CA ALA A 293 37.08 -26.14 -3.79
C ALA A 293 37.11 -27.64 -4.07
N ASP A 294 37.26 -28.44 -3.03
CA ASP A 294 37.27 -29.90 -3.08
C ASP A 294 35.87 -30.39 -2.71
N VAL A 295 35.01 -30.51 -3.72
CA VAL A 295 33.64 -31.05 -3.61
C VAL A 295 33.65 -32.53 -4.00
N PRO A 296 33.23 -33.46 -3.13
CA PRO A 296 33.12 -34.87 -3.50
C PRO A 296 32.22 -35.10 -4.71
N PRO A 297 32.50 -36.10 -5.57
CA PRO A 297 31.76 -36.31 -6.80
C PRO A 297 30.37 -36.93 -6.58
N ALA A 298 30.15 -37.60 -5.43
CA ALA A 298 28.87 -38.20 -5.07
C ALA A 298 28.64 -38.20 -3.55
N ALA A 299 27.35 -38.20 -3.16
CA ALA A 299 26.87 -38.35 -1.79
C ALA A 299 25.54 -39.11 -1.79
N SER A 300 25.20 -39.71 -0.66
CA SER A 300 23.90 -40.31 -0.44
C SER A 300 22.98 -39.38 0.37
N LEU A 301 21.67 -39.49 0.17
CA LEU A 301 20.69 -38.92 1.09
C LEU A 301 21.00 -39.36 2.55
N GLY A 302 20.95 -38.41 3.48
CA GLY A 302 21.23 -38.63 4.90
C GLY A 302 22.72 -38.65 5.28
N GLN A 303 23.62 -38.55 4.30
CA GLN A 303 25.06 -38.47 4.53
C GLN A 303 25.48 -37.03 4.86
N THR A 304 26.48 -36.85 5.72
CA THR A 304 27.21 -35.58 5.85
C THR A 304 28.43 -35.58 4.93
N LEU A 305 28.54 -34.55 4.12
CA LEU A 305 29.60 -34.36 3.14
C LEU A 305 30.54 -33.24 3.60
N THR A 306 31.85 -33.50 3.56
CA THR A 306 32.86 -32.48 3.86
C THR A 306 33.24 -31.73 2.58
N ILE A 307 33.21 -30.40 2.62
CA ILE A 307 33.74 -29.51 1.57
C ILE A 307 34.89 -28.72 2.15
N GLU A 308 36.02 -28.74 1.44
CA GLU A 308 37.18 -27.90 1.75
C GLU A 308 37.35 -26.87 0.64
N ALA A 309 37.56 -25.61 0.99
CA ALA A 309 37.83 -24.59 0.00
C ALA A 309 38.94 -23.64 0.46
N GLU A 310 39.71 -23.17 -0.52
CA GLU A 310 40.79 -22.21 -0.34
C GLU A 310 40.44 -20.93 -1.12
N LEU A 311 40.49 -19.80 -0.43
CA LEU A 311 40.22 -18.47 -0.96
C LEU A 311 41.46 -17.59 -0.78
N THR A 312 41.55 -16.54 -1.61
CA THR A 312 42.47 -15.42 -1.38
C THR A 312 41.69 -14.13 -1.24
N ALA A 313 42.09 -13.26 -0.32
CA ALA A 313 41.50 -11.95 -0.09
C ALA A 313 42.57 -10.87 -0.25
N ALA A 314 42.37 -9.94 -1.20
CA ALA A 314 43.30 -8.84 -1.46
C ALA A 314 43.27 -7.75 -0.38
N ALA A 315 42.25 -7.76 0.48
CA ALA A 315 42.11 -6.90 1.65
C ALA A 315 41.47 -7.70 2.80
N PRO A 316 41.65 -7.28 4.07
CA PRO A 316 40.96 -7.89 5.20
C PRO A 316 39.44 -7.87 5.02
N LEU A 317 38.77 -8.96 5.40
CA LEU A 317 37.31 -9.02 5.48
C LEU A 317 36.85 -8.64 6.90
N PRO A 318 35.63 -8.13 7.08
CA PRO A 318 35.06 -7.90 8.40
C PRO A 318 35.02 -9.18 9.25
N ASP A 319 35.26 -9.03 10.55
CA ASP A 319 35.10 -10.13 11.50
C ASP A 319 33.67 -10.70 11.46
N GLY A 320 33.54 -12.02 11.50
CA GLY A 320 32.24 -12.68 11.42
C GLY A 320 31.58 -12.65 10.04
N THR A 321 32.36 -12.42 8.98
CA THR A 321 31.91 -12.67 7.59
C THR A 321 31.36 -14.09 7.46
N ARG A 322 30.23 -14.27 6.75
CA ARG A 322 29.60 -15.58 6.55
C ARG A 322 30.00 -16.19 5.20
N VAL A 323 30.08 -17.51 5.17
CA VAL A 323 30.13 -18.30 3.93
C VAL A 323 28.90 -19.19 3.84
N SER A 324 28.31 -19.24 2.65
CA SER A 324 27.18 -20.11 2.31
C SER A 324 27.61 -21.13 1.26
N ILE A 325 27.30 -22.39 1.50
CA ILE A 325 27.44 -23.45 0.50
C ILE A 325 26.07 -23.77 -0.08
N LEU A 326 25.97 -23.72 -1.40
CA LEU A 326 24.71 -23.80 -2.14
C LEU A 326 24.68 -25.11 -2.96
N LEU A 327 23.58 -25.86 -2.94
CA LEU A 327 23.33 -26.94 -3.88
C LEU A 327 22.11 -26.64 -4.77
N LYS A 328 22.35 -26.57 -6.08
CA LYS A 328 21.35 -26.22 -7.10
C LYS A 328 21.17 -27.32 -8.13
N GLN A 329 19.95 -27.53 -8.61
CA GLN A 329 19.63 -28.37 -9.76
C GLN A 329 18.78 -27.53 -10.74
N ASP A 330 19.26 -27.34 -11.97
CA ASP A 330 18.55 -26.60 -13.03
C ASP A 330 17.96 -25.24 -12.57
N GLN A 331 18.78 -24.41 -11.90
CA GLN A 331 18.43 -23.13 -11.24
C GLN A 331 17.61 -23.22 -9.95
N VAL A 332 17.04 -24.38 -9.62
CA VAL A 332 16.32 -24.60 -8.35
C VAL A 332 17.33 -24.79 -7.22
N LEU A 333 17.25 -23.97 -6.18
CA LEU A 333 18.09 -24.08 -4.99
C LEU A 333 17.40 -24.99 -3.98
N TRP A 334 18.07 -26.07 -3.56
CA TRP A 334 17.49 -27.06 -2.64
C TRP A 334 18.11 -27.01 -1.25
N LEU A 335 19.38 -26.62 -1.15
CA LEU A 335 20.12 -26.60 0.10
C LEU A 335 21.06 -25.39 0.16
N VAL A 336 21.06 -24.75 1.33
CA VAL A 336 22.06 -23.77 1.75
C VAL A 336 22.59 -24.19 3.11
N HIS A 337 23.90 -24.10 3.31
CA HIS A 337 24.53 -24.24 4.61
C HIS A 337 25.40 -23.03 4.89
N ASP A 338 25.06 -22.28 5.93
CA ASP A 338 25.80 -21.08 6.35
C ASP A 338 26.69 -21.38 7.54
N GLN A 339 27.91 -20.84 7.52
CA GLN A 339 28.84 -20.85 8.65
C GLN A 339 29.68 -19.57 8.70
N ASP A 340 30.31 -19.33 9.85
CA ASP A 340 31.28 -18.24 9.99
C ASP A 340 32.56 -18.59 9.22
N LEU A 341 33.12 -17.59 8.54
CA LEU A 341 34.45 -17.73 7.97
C LEU A 341 35.49 -17.79 9.10
N PRO A 342 36.49 -18.69 9.02
CA PRO A 342 37.62 -18.64 9.92
C PRO A 342 38.45 -17.35 9.69
N PRO A 343 39.23 -16.91 10.70
CA PRO A 343 40.11 -15.76 10.57
C PRO A 343 41.07 -15.87 9.37
N ILE A 344 41.36 -14.74 8.74
CA ILE A 344 42.22 -14.65 7.57
C ILE A 344 43.69 -14.59 8.01
N HIS A 345 44.54 -15.44 7.44
CA HIS A 345 45.99 -15.43 7.70
C HIS A 345 46.74 -15.17 6.39
N ASP A 346 47.54 -14.10 6.34
CA ASP A 346 48.39 -13.73 5.20
C ASP A 346 47.64 -13.63 3.84
N GLY A 347 46.38 -13.16 3.86
CA GLY A 347 45.54 -13.02 2.67
C GLY A 347 45.03 -14.34 2.09
N ARG A 348 45.29 -15.48 2.75
CA ARG A 348 44.74 -16.79 2.43
C ARG A 348 43.73 -17.23 3.48
N ILE A 349 42.72 -17.95 3.02
CA ILE A 349 41.65 -18.46 3.86
C ILE A 349 41.40 -19.90 3.43
N THR A 350 41.52 -20.84 4.36
CA THR A 350 41.08 -22.21 4.15
C THR A 350 39.98 -22.50 5.14
N PHE A 351 38.85 -23.00 4.66
CA PHE A 351 37.77 -23.44 5.53
C PHE A 351 37.31 -24.84 5.14
N ARG A 352 36.78 -25.53 6.15
CA ARG A 352 36.12 -26.82 6.02
C ARG A 352 34.68 -26.64 6.48
N ALA A 353 33.75 -27.21 5.73
CA ALA A 353 32.33 -27.20 6.03
C ALA A 353 31.78 -28.62 6.02
N GLU A 354 30.95 -28.93 7.01
CA GLU A 354 30.24 -30.20 7.10
C GLU A 354 28.80 -29.98 6.63
N LEU A 355 28.52 -30.39 5.40
CA LEU A 355 27.23 -30.21 4.73
C LEU A 355 26.35 -31.46 4.93
N PRO A 356 25.35 -31.44 5.83
CA PRO A 356 24.40 -32.53 5.94
C PRO A 356 23.50 -32.57 4.70
N ILE A 357 23.47 -33.70 3.99
CA ILE A 357 22.56 -33.94 2.86
C ILE A 357 21.24 -34.48 3.42
N PRO A 358 20.12 -33.73 3.28
CA PRO A 358 18.83 -34.17 3.81
C PRO A 358 18.28 -35.41 3.09
N ASN A 359 17.34 -36.11 3.72
CA ASN A 359 16.66 -37.28 3.14
C ASN A 359 15.50 -36.92 2.19
N ASP A 360 15.16 -35.64 2.08
CA ASP A 360 13.92 -35.11 1.50
C ASP A 360 14.19 -34.09 0.38
N ILE A 361 15.35 -34.16 -0.27
CA ILE A 361 15.65 -33.41 -1.51
C ILE A 361 15.65 -34.36 -2.72
N PRO A 362 15.44 -33.86 -3.96
CA PRO A 362 15.53 -34.70 -5.14
C PRO A 362 16.89 -35.39 -5.29
N THR A 363 16.91 -36.62 -5.80
CA THR A 363 18.16 -37.23 -6.28
C THR A 363 18.55 -36.67 -7.64
N GLY A 364 19.83 -36.79 -8.01
CA GLY A 364 20.31 -36.37 -9.31
C GLY A 364 21.60 -35.55 -9.24
N GLN A 365 21.84 -34.75 -10.28
CA GLN A 365 23.04 -33.94 -10.43
C GLN A 365 22.83 -32.54 -9.85
N TYR A 366 23.77 -32.10 -9.01
CA TYR A 366 23.77 -30.80 -8.38
C TYR A 366 24.99 -29.97 -8.76
N GLN A 367 24.79 -28.67 -8.93
CA GLN A 367 25.82 -27.65 -8.89
C GLN A 367 26.06 -27.20 -7.45
N ALA A 368 27.31 -27.34 -7.00
CA ALA A 368 27.78 -26.78 -5.75
C ALA A 368 28.35 -25.38 -6.01
N ALA A 369 28.06 -24.42 -5.13
CA ALA A 369 28.65 -23.09 -5.16
C ALA A 369 29.02 -22.60 -3.75
N VAL A 370 30.05 -21.79 -3.67
CA VAL A 370 30.51 -21.13 -2.43
C VAL A 370 30.23 -19.65 -2.55
N CYS A 371 29.41 -19.11 -1.66
CA CYS A 371 29.08 -17.69 -1.58
C CYS A 371 29.73 -17.06 -0.35
N ILE A 372 30.41 -15.94 -0.55
CA ILE A 372 31.00 -15.15 0.53
C ILE A 372 30.17 -13.88 0.68
N ALA A 373 29.63 -13.67 1.88
CA ALA A 373 28.76 -12.55 2.21
C ALA A 373 29.37 -11.20 1.78
N ALA A 374 28.56 -10.33 1.17
CA ALA A 374 28.99 -9.02 0.66
C ALA A 374 30.24 -9.06 -0.25
N GLN A 375 30.50 -10.17 -0.96
CA GLN A 375 31.67 -10.34 -1.83
C GLN A 375 31.31 -10.94 -3.19
N ALA A 376 31.15 -12.27 -3.28
CA ALA A 376 30.91 -12.96 -4.54
C ALA A 376 30.44 -14.41 -4.31
N THR A 377 29.77 -14.97 -5.32
CA THR A 377 29.45 -16.40 -5.42
C THR A 377 30.32 -17.07 -6.49
N PHE A 378 30.92 -18.20 -6.14
CA PHE A 378 31.82 -18.96 -6.99
C PHE A 378 31.26 -20.36 -7.29
N ASP A 379 31.40 -20.82 -8.54
CA ASP A 379 31.13 -22.23 -8.87
C ASP A 379 32.20 -23.10 -8.20
N ALA A 380 31.76 -24.07 -7.40
CA ALA A 380 32.62 -24.95 -6.61
C ALA A 380 32.70 -26.37 -7.16
N GLY A 381 31.88 -26.71 -8.17
CA GLY A 381 31.90 -28.03 -8.80
C GLY A 381 30.52 -28.68 -8.94
N ARG A 382 30.51 -29.99 -9.19
CA ARG A 382 29.30 -30.78 -9.39
C ARG A 382 29.32 -32.01 -8.48
N LEU A 383 28.16 -32.39 -7.96
CA LEU A 383 27.95 -33.51 -7.03
C LEU A 383 26.72 -34.30 -7.47
N ARG A 384 26.80 -35.64 -7.49
CA ARG A 384 25.62 -36.50 -7.64
C ARG A 384 25.06 -36.90 -6.28
N ILE A 385 23.75 -36.75 -6.09
CA ILE A 385 23.05 -37.24 -4.89
C ILE A 385 22.23 -38.46 -5.25
N ASP A 386 22.55 -39.59 -4.60
CA ASP A 386 21.90 -40.88 -4.80
C ASP A 386 21.00 -41.24 -3.59
N ASP A 387 19.94 -42.02 -3.82
CA ASP A 387 19.10 -42.58 -2.76
C ASP A 387 19.51 -44.06 -2.53
N PRO A 388 20.16 -44.37 -1.39
CA PRO A 388 20.59 -45.74 -1.11
C PRO A 388 19.43 -46.68 -0.75
N ASN A 389 18.25 -46.15 -0.44
CA ASN A 389 17.12 -46.92 0.08
C ASN A 389 15.91 -47.00 -0.87
N ALA A 390 15.81 -46.15 -1.90
CA ALA A 390 14.82 -46.16 -3.01
C ALA A 390 13.35 -46.48 -2.65
N ALA A 391 12.99 -46.43 -1.37
CA ALA A 391 11.71 -46.79 -0.82
C ALA A 391 10.96 -45.51 -0.50
N ALA A 392 10.13 -45.10 -1.47
CA ALA A 392 9.03 -44.14 -1.38
C ALA A 392 8.95 -43.26 -0.10
N TYR A 393 9.70 -42.17 -0.07
CA TYR A 393 9.41 -41.03 0.83
C TYR A 393 8.83 -39.89 -0.03
N PRO A 394 7.50 -39.65 -0.03
CA PRO A 394 6.86 -38.89 -1.09
C PRO A 394 6.76 -37.37 -0.84
N ILE A 395 7.20 -36.87 0.33
CA ILE A 395 7.13 -35.42 0.63
C ILE A 395 8.55 -34.85 0.64
N LEU A 396 8.93 -34.27 -0.49
CA LEU A 396 10.14 -33.47 -0.61
C LEU A 396 9.98 -32.16 0.18
N ARG A 397 11.09 -31.67 0.75
CA ARG A 397 11.14 -30.28 1.24
C ARG A 397 10.87 -29.30 0.11
N ARG A 398 10.48 -28.07 0.43
CA ARG A 398 10.25 -27.03 -0.57
C ARG A 398 11.58 -26.58 -1.18
N ALA A 399 11.58 -26.20 -2.45
CA ALA A 399 12.70 -25.45 -3.03
C ALA A 399 12.90 -24.13 -2.27
N LEU A 400 14.10 -23.58 -2.25
CA LEU A 400 14.40 -22.33 -1.56
C LEU A 400 14.14 -21.13 -2.49
N GLY A 401 13.35 -20.15 -2.05
CA GLY A 401 13.32 -18.82 -2.68
C GLY A 401 14.66 -18.12 -2.47
N TYR A 402 15.24 -17.51 -3.51
CA TYR A 402 16.56 -16.86 -3.41
C TYR A 402 16.79 -15.82 -4.51
N GLY A 403 17.81 -14.98 -4.31
CA GLY A 403 18.32 -14.01 -5.27
C GLY A 403 19.66 -13.40 -4.82
N THR A 404 20.14 -12.40 -5.55
CA THR A 404 21.34 -11.64 -5.20
C THR A 404 21.16 -10.17 -5.56
N PHE A 405 20.89 -9.35 -4.54
CA PHE A 405 20.79 -7.91 -4.70
C PHE A 405 22.19 -7.31 -4.92
N VAL A 406 22.31 -6.31 -5.80
CA VAL A 406 23.56 -5.58 -6.00
C VAL A 406 23.32 -4.12 -5.65
N ASP A 407 24.03 -3.61 -4.65
CA ASP A 407 23.83 -2.24 -4.16
C ASP A 407 24.47 -1.18 -5.08
N GLU A 408 24.28 0.09 -4.73
CA GLU A 408 24.86 1.23 -5.47
C GLU A 408 26.39 1.22 -5.54
N ARG A 409 27.06 0.50 -4.62
CA ARG A 409 28.50 0.29 -4.57
C ARG A 409 28.93 -0.97 -5.32
N GLN A 410 28.03 -1.65 -6.02
CA GLN A 410 28.28 -2.91 -6.73
C GLN A 410 28.66 -4.08 -5.81
N VAL A 411 28.25 -4.01 -4.54
CA VAL A 411 28.41 -5.10 -3.57
C VAL A 411 27.24 -6.06 -3.73
N PRO A 412 27.48 -7.37 -3.96
CA PRO A 412 26.42 -8.35 -4.04
C PRO A 412 26.02 -8.86 -2.64
N HIS A 413 24.72 -8.93 -2.39
CA HIS A 413 24.08 -9.43 -1.19
C HIS A 413 23.25 -10.67 -1.54
N PHE A 414 23.76 -11.85 -1.18
CA PHE A 414 23.02 -13.09 -1.39
C PHE A 414 21.92 -13.23 -0.34
N TRP A 415 20.71 -13.54 -0.78
CA TRP A 415 19.60 -13.80 0.11
C TRP A 415 18.84 -15.05 -0.30
N TYR A 416 18.24 -15.71 0.67
CA TYR A 416 17.33 -16.82 0.46
C TYR A 416 16.31 -16.92 1.60
N VAL A 417 15.22 -17.63 1.37
CA VAL A 417 14.23 -17.93 2.41
C VAL A 417 14.43 -19.37 2.87
N ASN A 418 14.67 -19.58 4.17
CA ASN A 418 14.90 -20.93 4.72
C ASN A 418 13.60 -21.76 4.81
N GLN A 419 13.70 -23.02 5.25
CA GLN A 419 12.54 -23.91 5.41
C GLN A 419 11.55 -23.44 6.49
N GLY A 420 12.01 -22.64 7.47
CA GLY A 420 11.19 -21.99 8.49
C GLY A 420 10.47 -20.72 8.01
N ASN A 421 10.58 -20.36 6.72
CA ASN A 421 9.97 -19.17 6.11
C ASN A 421 10.58 -17.83 6.55
N ALA A 422 11.83 -17.83 7.03
CA ALA A 422 12.60 -16.63 7.37
C ALA A 422 13.50 -16.20 6.22
N LEU A 423 13.60 -14.88 5.99
CA LEU A 423 14.61 -14.32 5.07
C LEU A 423 15.98 -14.41 5.73
N ILE A 424 16.94 -14.99 5.01
CA ILE A 424 18.35 -15.01 5.36
C ILE A 424 19.07 -14.06 4.40
N TRP A 425 19.72 -13.04 4.95
CA TRP A 425 20.44 -12.00 4.21
C TRP A 425 21.92 -12.10 4.55
N ASP A 426 22.78 -12.29 3.55
CA ASP A 426 24.22 -12.47 3.74
C ASP A 426 24.57 -13.57 4.78
N GLY A 427 23.81 -14.67 4.75
CA GLY A 427 24.01 -15.83 5.63
C GLY A 427 23.59 -15.60 7.09
N ARG A 428 22.78 -14.55 7.37
CA ARG A 428 22.21 -14.23 8.69
C ARG A 428 20.70 -14.05 8.61
N PRO A 429 19.91 -14.50 9.60
CA PRO A 429 18.49 -14.20 9.64
C PRO A 429 18.20 -12.70 9.67
N TYR A 430 17.28 -12.25 8.81
CA TYR A 430 16.70 -10.92 8.84
C TYR A 430 15.27 -10.99 9.39
N LEU A 431 15.10 -10.53 10.63
CA LEU A 431 13.85 -10.52 11.37
C LEU A 431 13.50 -9.07 11.73
N PRO A 432 12.93 -8.28 10.80
CA PRO A 432 12.67 -6.86 11.03
C PRO A 432 11.70 -6.65 12.19
N VAL A 433 11.91 -5.60 12.97
CA VAL A 433 10.93 -5.08 13.94
C VAL A 433 10.88 -3.58 13.77
N GLY A 434 9.80 -3.11 13.15
CA GLY A 434 9.67 -1.75 12.68
C GLY A 434 8.23 -1.39 12.32
N GLY A 435 8.03 -0.56 11.31
CA GLY A 435 6.70 -0.28 10.78
C GLY A 435 6.68 0.52 9.48
N MET A 436 5.47 0.71 8.94
CA MET A 436 5.22 1.48 7.73
C MET A 436 5.59 2.97 7.95
N PHE A 437 6.26 3.61 7.00
CA PHE A 437 6.53 5.05 7.03
C PHE A 437 5.83 5.74 5.87
N GLU A 438 4.83 6.57 6.16
CA GLU A 438 4.25 7.45 5.15
C GLU A 438 5.01 8.77 5.09
N SER A 439 5.61 9.04 3.93
CA SER A 439 6.34 10.29 3.73
C SER A 439 5.40 11.44 3.34
N ARG A 440 5.31 12.47 4.20
CA ARG A 440 4.63 13.72 3.88
C ARG A 440 5.34 14.46 2.74
N TYR A 441 6.66 14.34 2.66
CA TYR A 441 7.47 14.92 1.60
C TYR A 441 7.12 14.39 0.22
N LEU A 442 6.99 13.06 0.08
CA LEU A 442 6.62 12.44 -1.20
C LEU A 442 5.19 12.83 -1.62
N VAL A 443 4.24 12.81 -0.67
CA VAL A 443 2.82 13.14 -0.94
C VAL A 443 2.62 14.61 -1.30
N SER A 444 3.39 15.51 -0.70
CA SER A 444 3.28 16.96 -0.92
C SER A 444 3.97 17.48 -2.18
N GLY A 445 4.52 16.61 -3.03
CA GLY A 445 5.27 17.03 -4.22
C GLY A 445 6.62 17.67 -3.89
N GLY A 446 7.19 17.34 -2.73
CA GLY A 446 8.52 17.78 -2.33
C GLY A 446 8.56 19.00 -1.40
N ASN A 447 7.47 19.33 -0.72
CA ASN A 447 7.42 20.51 0.14
C ASN A 447 8.52 20.46 1.24
N PRO A 448 9.41 21.47 1.35
CA PRO A 448 10.51 21.46 2.34
C PRO A 448 10.06 21.44 3.80
N GLN A 449 8.92 22.05 4.14
CA GLN A 449 8.37 22.00 5.49
C GLN A 449 7.86 20.59 5.83
N GLN A 450 7.31 19.86 4.85
CA GLN A 450 6.94 18.47 5.03
C GLN A 450 8.17 17.55 5.12
N TRP A 451 9.23 17.85 4.36
CA TRP A 451 10.53 17.20 4.54
C TRP A 451 11.07 17.37 5.96
N ALA A 452 11.02 18.58 6.53
CA ALA A 452 11.49 18.81 7.91
C ALA A 452 10.76 17.94 8.94
N LYS A 453 9.46 17.68 8.74
CA LYS A 453 8.68 16.76 9.59
C LYS A 453 9.09 15.31 9.40
N ASP A 454 9.25 14.87 8.15
CA ASP A 454 9.73 13.52 7.86
C ASP A 454 11.13 13.31 8.43
N LEU A 455 12.05 14.26 8.22
CA LEU A 455 13.40 14.24 8.76
C LEU A 455 13.42 14.17 10.29
N HIS A 456 12.51 14.89 10.97
CA HIS A 456 12.35 14.79 12.42
C HIS A 456 11.93 13.36 12.82
N SER A 457 10.91 12.80 12.17
CA SER A 457 10.47 11.42 12.42
C SER A 457 11.58 10.39 12.18
N ILE A 458 12.27 10.47 11.04
CA ILE A 458 13.33 9.54 10.66
C ILE A 458 14.50 9.61 11.65
N THR A 459 14.91 10.83 12.01
CA THR A 459 16.01 11.04 12.98
C THR A 459 15.62 10.52 14.37
N LEU A 460 14.35 10.68 14.77
CA LEU A 460 13.83 10.13 16.03
C LEU A 460 13.86 8.59 16.02
N LEU A 461 13.41 7.95 14.93
CA LEU A 461 13.43 6.50 14.78
C LEU A 461 14.85 5.95 14.94
N ALA A 462 15.81 6.52 14.20
CA ALA A 462 17.22 6.13 14.28
C ALA A 462 17.79 6.35 15.69
N ALA A 463 17.53 7.51 16.31
CA ALA A 463 17.98 7.81 17.67
C ALA A 463 17.39 6.86 18.72
N LYS A 464 16.18 6.33 18.49
CA LYS A 464 15.52 5.34 19.34
C LYS A 464 15.93 3.90 19.04
N GLY A 465 16.72 3.66 17.98
CA GLY A 465 17.18 2.33 17.58
C GLY A 465 16.13 1.51 16.83
N VAL A 466 15.09 2.16 16.28
CA VAL A 466 14.13 1.54 15.36
C VAL A 466 14.68 1.70 13.95
N LEU A 467 15.27 0.63 13.41
CA LEU A 467 16.08 0.66 12.18
C LEU A 467 15.47 -0.12 11.02
N ASP A 468 14.21 -0.54 11.12
CA ASP A 468 13.50 -1.26 10.07
C ASP A 468 12.23 -0.50 9.70
N THR A 469 12.03 -0.26 8.40
CA THR A 469 10.80 0.35 7.89
C THR A 469 10.48 -0.15 6.48
N TYR A 470 9.29 0.16 5.96
CA TYR A 470 9.09 0.28 4.53
C TYR A 470 8.30 1.54 4.25
N VAL A 471 8.58 2.17 3.11
CA VAL A 471 7.88 3.39 2.72
C VAL A 471 6.59 3.03 2.03
N ASN A 472 5.47 3.47 2.57
CA ASN A 472 4.23 3.58 1.81
C ASN A 472 4.13 5.01 1.29
N PRO A 473 4.11 5.23 -0.03
CA PRO A 473 3.80 6.52 -0.58
C PRO A 473 2.30 6.58 -0.91
N PRO A 474 1.48 7.32 -0.14
CA PRO A 474 0.10 7.62 -0.57
C PRO A 474 0.03 8.28 -1.96
N ALA A 475 1.16 8.80 -2.46
CA ALA A 475 1.35 9.17 -3.86
C ALA A 475 1.95 8.02 -4.69
N ARG A 476 1.26 7.64 -5.78
CA ARG A 476 1.66 6.57 -6.73
C ARG A 476 3.16 6.63 -7.09
N PHE A 477 3.91 5.54 -6.90
CA PHE A 477 5.39 5.53 -7.05
C PHE A 477 5.89 6.10 -8.38
N GLY A 478 5.27 5.72 -9.50
CA GLY A 478 5.66 6.22 -10.82
C GLY A 478 5.35 7.70 -11.08
N HIS A 479 4.53 8.34 -10.24
CA HIS A 479 4.13 9.75 -10.37
C HIS A 479 5.00 10.68 -9.51
N VAL A 480 5.65 10.15 -8.47
CA VAL A 480 6.59 10.91 -7.65
C VAL A 480 7.94 10.92 -8.37
N PRO A 481 8.58 12.08 -8.65
CA PRO A 481 9.88 12.11 -9.31
C PRO A 481 10.97 11.29 -8.60
N THR A 482 11.83 10.60 -9.36
CA THR A 482 12.88 9.70 -8.85
C THR A 482 13.86 10.38 -7.90
N TRP A 483 14.15 11.67 -8.09
CA TRP A 483 15.06 12.43 -7.23
C TRP A 483 14.49 12.65 -5.81
N MET A 484 13.17 12.69 -5.64
CA MET A 484 12.53 12.80 -4.31
C MET A 484 12.67 11.50 -3.54
N TRP A 485 12.41 10.37 -4.20
CA TRP A 485 12.67 9.03 -3.66
C TRP A 485 14.13 8.86 -3.28
N GLN A 486 15.04 9.26 -4.16
CA GLN A 486 16.48 9.19 -3.89
C GLN A 486 16.84 9.97 -2.63
N HIS A 487 16.23 11.14 -2.40
CA HIS A 487 16.53 11.95 -1.23
C HIS A 487 16.12 11.26 0.08
N LEU A 488 14.92 10.68 0.13
CA LEU A 488 14.46 9.90 1.28
C LEU A 488 15.36 8.67 1.51
N ILE A 489 15.70 7.96 0.43
CA ILE A 489 16.59 6.78 0.46
C ILE A 489 17.98 7.14 0.98
N ASP A 490 18.61 8.18 0.44
CA ASP A 490 19.93 8.66 0.87
C ASP A 490 19.91 8.92 2.40
N ARG A 491 18.82 9.48 2.94
CA ARG A 491 18.69 9.74 4.37
C ARG A 491 18.54 8.47 5.21
N PHE A 492 17.84 7.45 4.72
CA PHE A 492 17.80 6.15 5.39
C PHE A 492 19.17 5.48 5.41
N GLU A 493 19.89 5.49 4.29
CA GLU A 493 21.24 4.93 4.18
C GLU A 493 22.23 5.66 5.12
N ASP A 494 22.18 7.00 5.17
CA ASP A 494 23.02 7.83 6.05
C ASP A 494 22.81 7.50 7.54
N LEU A 495 21.61 7.07 7.92
CA LEU A 495 21.24 6.72 9.29
C LEU A 495 21.28 5.21 9.58
N GLY A 496 21.67 4.39 8.59
CA GLY A 496 21.74 2.93 8.74
C GLY A 496 20.37 2.26 8.91
N ILE A 497 19.30 2.89 8.43
CA ILE A 497 17.95 2.33 8.41
C ILE A 497 17.83 1.35 7.26
N ARG A 498 17.32 0.15 7.55
CA ARG A 498 16.96 -0.87 6.57
C ARG A 498 15.53 -0.63 6.11
N TYR A 499 15.31 -0.62 4.80
CA TYR A 499 14.01 -0.24 4.23
C TYR A 499 13.53 -1.17 3.12
N GLY A 500 12.22 -1.35 3.08
CA GLY A 500 11.49 -1.79 1.89
C GLY A 500 10.81 -0.62 1.19
N LEU A 501 10.34 -0.85 -0.04
CA LEU A 501 9.53 0.10 -0.79
C LEU A 501 8.19 -0.53 -1.14
N GLU A 502 7.09 0.12 -0.75
CA GLU A 502 5.79 -0.12 -1.35
C GLU A 502 5.69 0.73 -2.61
N LEU A 503 5.35 0.12 -3.75
CA LEU A 503 5.34 0.87 -5.01
C LEU A 503 3.93 1.37 -5.33
N THR A 504 2.91 0.53 -5.23
CA THR A 504 1.53 0.91 -5.58
C THR A 504 1.52 1.69 -6.91
N ALA A 505 2.23 1.12 -7.90
CA ALA A 505 2.78 1.87 -9.04
C ALA A 505 1.71 2.58 -9.88
N PHE A 506 0.48 2.06 -9.83
CA PHE A 506 -0.71 2.67 -10.43
C PHE A 506 -1.77 2.78 -9.35
N GLY A 507 -2.35 3.96 -9.16
CA GLY A 507 -3.37 4.11 -8.14
C GLY A 507 -4.70 3.54 -8.58
N TYR A 508 -5.49 3.15 -7.59
CA TYR A 508 -6.89 2.78 -7.73
C TYR A 508 -7.64 3.80 -8.61
N GLY A 509 -8.43 3.28 -9.56
CA GLY A 509 -9.21 4.06 -10.52
C GLY A 509 -8.45 4.64 -11.71
N SER A 510 -7.19 4.22 -11.96
CA SER A 510 -6.52 4.52 -13.23
C SER A 510 -7.12 3.70 -14.38
N PRO A 511 -7.19 4.23 -15.62
CA PRO A 511 -7.74 3.47 -16.76
C PRO A 511 -7.06 2.12 -16.99
N GLU A 512 -5.77 2.02 -16.67
CA GLU A 512 -4.97 0.80 -16.75
C GLU A 512 -5.33 -0.26 -15.69
N THR A 513 -6.23 0.02 -14.75
CA THR A 513 -6.74 -0.98 -13.79
C THR A 513 -8.18 -1.41 -14.09
N HIS A 514 -8.77 -0.89 -15.18
CA HIS A 514 -10.13 -1.25 -15.58
C HIS A 514 -10.17 -2.66 -16.20
N LEU A 515 -11.19 -3.44 -15.84
CA LEU A 515 -11.45 -4.80 -16.31
C LEU A 515 -12.93 -4.93 -16.70
N ASP A 516 -13.22 -5.78 -17.68
CA ASP A 516 -14.60 -6.16 -18.03
C ASP A 516 -14.99 -7.50 -17.39
N ALA A 517 -16.15 -7.55 -16.76
CA ALA A 517 -16.68 -8.77 -16.16
C ALA A 517 -18.21 -8.84 -16.22
N TYR A 518 -18.74 -10.07 -16.20
CA TYR A 518 -20.13 -10.31 -15.86
C TYR A 518 -20.27 -10.39 -14.33
N VAL A 519 -21.19 -9.61 -13.78
CA VAL A 519 -21.55 -9.64 -12.37
C VAL A 519 -22.58 -10.75 -12.20
N VAL A 520 -22.13 -11.94 -11.83
CA VAL A 520 -23.01 -13.10 -11.65
C VAL A 520 -23.68 -13.09 -10.27
N ARG A 521 -23.18 -12.28 -9.31
CA ARG A 521 -23.74 -12.04 -7.96
C ARG A 521 -23.15 -10.78 -7.31
N MET A 522 -23.78 -10.26 -6.24
CA MET A 522 -23.24 -9.16 -5.39
C MET A 522 -23.42 -9.44 -3.89
N PHE A 523 -22.62 -8.77 -3.05
CA PHE A 523 -22.78 -8.78 -1.59
C PHE A 523 -23.51 -7.51 -1.13
N GLU A 524 -24.36 -7.59 -0.10
CA GLU A 524 -24.83 -6.40 0.63
C GLU A 524 -24.25 -6.43 2.05
N GLU A 525 -23.63 -5.32 2.42
CA GLU A 525 -23.12 -5.07 3.76
C GLU A 525 -24.28 -4.53 4.61
N ILE A 526 -24.77 -5.32 5.58
CA ILE A 526 -25.72 -4.78 6.56
C ILE A 526 -24.96 -4.02 7.64
N GLY A 527 -25.10 -2.70 7.62
CA GLY A 527 -24.90 -1.86 8.80
C GLY A 527 -23.44 -1.49 9.14
N GLY A 528 -22.53 -1.49 8.18
CA GLY A 528 -21.16 -1.00 8.38
C GLY A 528 -20.35 -1.78 9.41
N ARG A 529 -20.73 -3.05 9.67
CA ARG A 529 -19.87 -3.98 10.41
C ARG A 529 -19.00 -4.71 9.41
N SER A 530 -17.74 -4.30 9.40
CA SER A 530 -16.63 -4.99 8.76
C SER A 530 -16.76 -6.51 8.91
N LEU A 531 -16.33 -7.22 7.86
CA LEU A 531 -16.02 -8.66 7.83
C LEU A 531 -15.16 -9.15 9.03
N ASP A 532 -14.63 -8.22 9.83
CA ASP A 532 -13.95 -8.42 11.11
C ASP A 532 -14.77 -9.03 12.24
N SER A 533 -16.11 -8.96 12.18
CA SER A 533 -16.96 -9.65 13.15
C SER A 533 -17.46 -10.94 12.53
N GLY A 534 -16.98 -12.09 13.02
CA GLY A 534 -17.51 -13.42 12.72
C GLY A 534 -19.02 -13.59 12.95
N SER A 535 -19.76 -12.55 13.36
CA SER A 535 -21.21 -12.49 13.28
C SER A 535 -21.65 -12.54 11.82
N GLY A 536 -22.11 -13.71 11.37
CA GLY A 536 -22.67 -13.99 10.05
C GLY A 536 -23.93 -13.20 9.67
N ASP A 537 -23.86 -11.87 9.73
CA ASP A 537 -24.95 -10.94 9.44
C ASP A 537 -24.80 -10.24 8.07
N ALA A 538 -23.83 -10.64 7.23
CA ALA A 538 -23.82 -10.25 5.83
C ALA A 538 -25.05 -10.85 5.13
N VAL A 539 -26.03 -10.00 4.79
CA VAL A 539 -27.17 -10.43 3.98
C VAL A 539 -26.72 -10.48 2.54
N HIS A 540 -26.50 -11.70 2.07
CA HIS A 540 -26.21 -11.98 0.68
C HIS A 540 -27.37 -11.47 -0.18
N LEU A 541 -27.11 -10.50 -1.05
CA LEU A 541 -27.99 -10.30 -2.19
C LEU A 541 -27.81 -11.53 -3.08
N GLY A 542 -28.87 -12.32 -3.20
CA GLY A 542 -28.95 -13.31 -4.27
C GLY A 542 -28.83 -12.63 -5.65
N ASN A 543 -29.03 -13.41 -6.70
CA ASN A 543 -28.95 -12.91 -8.07
C ASN A 543 -29.96 -11.77 -8.30
N PHE A 544 -29.59 -10.80 -9.12
CA PHE A 544 -30.52 -9.76 -9.55
C PHE A 544 -31.68 -10.41 -10.29
N MET A 545 -32.91 -10.25 -9.81
CA MET A 545 -34.04 -10.94 -10.41
C MET A 545 -35.31 -10.11 -10.41
N ILE A 546 -36.16 -10.41 -11.38
CA ILE A 546 -37.54 -9.98 -11.45
C ILE A 546 -38.39 -11.24 -11.31
N ASP A 547 -39.03 -11.40 -10.15
CA ASP A 547 -39.76 -12.61 -9.81
C ASP A 547 -41.27 -12.47 -10.04
N ASN A 548 -41.98 -13.60 -10.05
CA ASN A 548 -43.44 -13.69 -10.18
C ASN A 548 -44.02 -13.04 -11.45
N ILE A 549 -43.30 -13.16 -12.57
CA ILE A 549 -43.74 -12.65 -13.87
C ILE A 549 -44.83 -13.59 -14.43
N THR A 550 -46.01 -13.04 -14.72
CA THR A 550 -47.20 -13.82 -15.15
C THR A 550 -47.86 -13.30 -16.43
N ALA A 551 -47.40 -12.18 -16.99
CA ALA A 551 -47.91 -11.61 -18.23
C ALA A 551 -46.78 -11.05 -19.11
N SER A 552 -46.95 -11.06 -20.43
CA SER A 552 -46.05 -10.40 -21.39
C SER A 552 -46.05 -8.88 -21.20
N GLY A 553 -44.93 -8.23 -21.51
CA GLY A 553 -44.74 -6.79 -21.42
C GLY A 553 -43.43 -6.39 -20.74
N VAL A 554 -43.33 -5.11 -20.36
CA VAL A 554 -42.14 -4.54 -19.73
C VAL A 554 -42.16 -4.75 -18.22
N HIS A 555 -41.14 -5.43 -17.71
CA HIS A 555 -40.96 -5.73 -16.29
C HIS A 555 -39.70 -5.06 -15.74
N ARG A 556 -39.72 -4.71 -14.45
CA ARG A 556 -38.62 -4.01 -13.76
C ARG A 556 -38.39 -4.61 -12.36
N PRO A 557 -37.15 -4.59 -11.85
CA PRO A 557 -36.91 -4.86 -10.43
C PRO A 557 -37.64 -3.85 -9.54
N ALA A 558 -37.96 -4.24 -8.31
CA ALA A 558 -38.67 -3.38 -7.35
C ALA A 558 -37.87 -2.13 -6.94
N LYS A 559 -36.53 -2.21 -6.99
CA LYS A 559 -35.59 -1.13 -6.74
C LYS A 559 -34.46 -1.18 -7.77
N PRO A 560 -33.81 -0.05 -8.09
CA PRO A 560 -32.57 -0.06 -8.86
C PRO A 560 -31.53 -0.96 -8.19
N ILE A 561 -30.68 -1.59 -9.00
CA ILE A 561 -29.55 -2.37 -8.50
C ILE A 561 -28.47 -1.37 -8.06
N GLU A 562 -28.05 -1.41 -6.79
CA GLU A 562 -27.00 -0.53 -6.27
C GLU A 562 -25.69 -1.32 -6.15
N PHE A 563 -24.60 -0.77 -6.69
CA PHE A 563 -23.25 -1.33 -6.49
C PHE A 563 -22.62 -0.71 -5.24
N GLY A 564 -22.13 -1.57 -4.33
CA GLY A 564 -21.56 -1.19 -3.03
C GLY A 564 -20.36 -0.25 -3.12
N ALA A 565 -20.20 0.65 -2.14
CA ALA A 565 -19.31 1.81 -2.22
C ALA A 565 -17.86 1.57 -1.71
N ALA A 566 -17.59 0.52 -0.94
CA ALA A 566 -16.33 0.44 -0.18
C ALA A 566 -15.10 0.14 -1.05
N HIS A 567 -15.17 -0.80 -2.00
CA HIS A 567 -14.00 -1.27 -2.77
C HIS A 567 -14.26 -1.59 -4.25
N THR A 568 -15.45 -1.24 -4.77
CA THR A 568 -15.85 -1.56 -6.14
C THR A 568 -16.39 -0.31 -6.82
N LYS A 569 -15.64 0.24 -7.78
CA LYS A 569 -16.15 1.33 -8.61
C LYS A 569 -16.54 0.80 -9.98
N ILE A 570 -17.83 0.81 -10.28
CA ILE A 570 -18.33 0.53 -11.62
C ILE A 570 -18.20 1.79 -12.48
N HIS A 571 -17.33 1.72 -13.49
CA HIS A 571 -17.10 2.83 -14.40
C HIS A 571 -18.15 2.87 -15.51
N ARG A 572 -18.61 1.71 -15.96
CA ARG A 572 -19.58 1.58 -17.05
C ARG A 572 -20.33 0.26 -16.95
N VAL A 573 -21.60 0.27 -17.33
CA VAL A 573 -22.36 -0.95 -17.65
C VAL A 573 -22.39 -1.08 -19.17
N ASN A 574 -21.82 -2.16 -19.70
CA ASN A 574 -21.69 -2.41 -21.14
C ASN A 574 -23.03 -2.89 -21.72
N HIS A 575 -23.64 -3.88 -21.07
CA HIS A 575 -24.97 -4.41 -21.37
C HIS A 575 -25.48 -5.22 -20.16
N VAL A 576 -26.77 -5.54 -20.14
CA VAL A 576 -27.37 -6.42 -19.12
C VAL A 576 -28.03 -7.59 -19.83
N LEU A 577 -27.60 -8.82 -19.53
CA LEU A 577 -28.30 -10.01 -19.99
C LEU A 577 -29.47 -10.31 -19.06
N TYR A 578 -30.55 -10.86 -19.61
CA TYR A 578 -31.58 -11.53 -18.82
C TYR A 578 -31.64 -13.01 -19.20
N ALA A 579 -31.91 -13.88 -18.22
CA ALA A 579 -32.24 -15.28 -18.40
C ALA A 579 -33.65 -15.54 -17.84
N LEU A 580 -34.59 -15.87 -18.71
CA LEU A 580 -35.98 -16.13 -18.35
C LEU A 580 -36.16 -17.61 -18.02
N VAL A 581 -36.57 -17.91 -16.78
CA VAL A 581 -36.82 -19.27 -16.30
C VAL A 581 -38.31 -19.44 -16.00
N ASP A 582 -38.92 -20.47 -16.56
CA ASP A 582 -40.26 -20.93 -16.18
C ASP A 582 -40.18 -21.61 -14.82
N ARG A 583 -40.93 -21.16 -13.82
CA ARG A 583 -40.94 -21.75 -12.46
C ARG A 583 -42.00 -22.82 -12.29
N THR A 584 -42.99 -22.86 -13.17
CA THR A 584 -44.07 -23.85 -13.15
C THR A 584 -43.58 -25.16 -13.77
N ASP A 585 -42.88 -25.06 -14.90
CA ASP A 585 -42.18 -26.15 -15.57
C ASP A 585 -40.70 -25.76 -15.70
N PRO A 586 -39.88 -25.99 -14.66
CA PRO A 586 -38.52 -25.50 -14.58
C PRO A 586 -37.72 -25.66 -15.87
N ALA A 587 -37.49 -24.57 -16.60
CA ALA A 587 -36.73 -24.58 -17.83
C ALA A 587 -36.25 -23.18 -18.17
N LEU A 588 -35.06 -23.09 -18.77
CA LEU A 588 -34.63 -21.86 -19.42
C LEU A 588 -35.45 -21.66 -20.70
N VAL A 589 -36.14 -20.54 -20.77
CA VAL A 589 -37.08 -20.21 -21.84
C VAL A 589 -36.45 -19.28 -22.87
N ASP A 590 -35.74 -18.25 -22.39
CA ASP A 590 -35.17 -17.22 -23.23
C ASP A 590 -33.93 -16.60 -22.57
N VAL A 591 -33.03 -16.08 -23.40
CA VAL A 591 -31.88 -15.27 -22.99
C VAL A 591 -31.78 -14.09 -23.92
N GLY A 592 -31.85 -12.88 -23.38
CA GLY A 592 -31.80 -11.66 -24.16
C GLY A 592 -31.06 -10.53 -23.48
N GLN A 593 -31.19 -9.32 -24.04
CA GLN A 593 -30.61 -8.11 -23.48
C GLN A 593 -31.72 -7.23 -22.90
N ALA A 594 -31.49 -6.74 -21.69
CA ALA A 594 -32.39 -5.79 -21.04
C ALA A 594 -32.05 -4.35 -21.45
N LEU A 595 -33.05 -3.48 -21.43
CA LEU A 595 -32.84 -2.03 -21.47
C LEU A 595 -32.33 -1.57 -20.12
N PHE A 596 -31.36 -0.65 -20.10
CA PHE A 596 -30.80 -0.18 -18.84
C PHE A 596 -30.41 1.29 -18.85
N ARG A 597 -30.35 1.88 -17.66
CA ARG A 597 -29.74 3.18 -17.38
C ARG A 597 -28.85 3.04 -16.15
N PHE A 598 -27.65 3.58 -16.23
CA PHE A 598 -26.69 3.56 -15.11
C PHE A 598 -26.31 4.99 -14.72
N ALA A 599 -26.49 5.34 -13.45
CA ALA A 599 -26.10 6.63 -12.88
C ALA A 599 -25.90 6.49 -11.36
N ASP A 600 -24.93 7.21 -10.78
CA ASP A 600 -24.68 7.25 -9.33
C ASP A 600 -24.51 5.87 -8.67
N ASN A 601 -23.81 4.93 -9.35
CA ASN A 601 -23.67 3.53 -8.94
C ASN A 601 -25.00 2.76 -8.84
N LYS A 602 -26.07 3.27 -9.46
CA LYS A 602 -27.38 2.62 -9.54
C LYS A 602 -27.69 2.22 -10.98
N LEU A 603 -28.15 0.99 -11.14
CA LEU A 603 -28.52 0.38 -12.41
C LEU A 603 -30.04 0.14 -12.43
N ASP A 604 -30.73 0.97 -13.22
CA ASP A 604 -32.12 0.78 -13.58
C ASP A 604 -32.22 -0.19 -14.76
N VAL A 605 -33.02 -1.25 -14.62
CA VAL A 605 -33.19 -2.28 -15.66
C VAL A 605 -34.66 -2.44 -16.03
N ALA A 606 -34.93 -2.67 -17.31
CA ALA A 606 -36.23 -3.05 -17.83
C ALA A 606 -36.09 -4.20 -18.83
N VAL A 607 -36.94 -5.22 -18.69
CA VAL A 607 -36.97 -6.38 -19.58
C VAL A 607 -38.31 -6.43 -20.27
N ASP A 608 -38.33 -6.41 -21.60
CA ASP A 608 -39.55 -6.57 -22.40
C ASP A 608 -39.69 -8.03 -22.83
N LEU A 609 -40.71 -8.71 -22.28
CA LEU A 609 -40.85 -10.16 -22.37
C LEU A 609 -42.11 -10.56 -23.13
N THR A 610 -41.97 -11.56 -24.00
CA THR A 610 -43.10 -12.31 -24.55
C THR A 610 -43.12 -13.69 -23.90
N LEU A 611 -44.10 -13.94 -23.04
CA LEU A 611 -44.21 -15.21 -22.32
C LEU A 611 -44.75 -16.30 -23.25
N PRO A 612 -44.16 -17.51 -23.26
CA PRO A 612 -44.54 -18.57 -24.18
C PRO A 612 -45.82 -19.31 -23.78
N ARG A 613 -46.22 -19.27 -22.50
CA ARG A 613 -47.38 -20.00 -21.96
C ARG A 613 -48.16 -19.12 -20.99
N GLU A 614 -49.48 -19.10 -21.13
CA GLU A 614 -50.39 -18.45 -20.17
C GLU A 614 -50.53 -19.31 -18.89
N GLY A 615 -50.71 -18.65 -17.74
CA GLY A 615 -50.90 -19.32 -16.44
C GLY A 615 -49.63 -19.87 -15.78
N HIS A 616 -48.48 -19.75 -16.45
CA HIS A 616 -47.16 -20.06 -15.89
C HIS A 616 -46.57 -18.85 -15.16
N THR A 617 -45.72 -19.11 -14.18
CA THR A 617 -44.96 -18.08 -13.46
C THR A 617 -43.50 -18.13 -13.88
N TYR A 618 -42.91 -16.99 -14.17
CA TYR A 618 -41.53 -16.87 -14.63
C TYR A 618 -40.68 -16.00 -13.69
N THR A 619 -39.37 -16.19 -13.77
CA THR A 619 -38.36 -15.30 -13.17
C THR A 619 -37.36 -14.89 -14.23
N ALA A 620 -37.06 -13.59 -14.32
CA ALA A 620 -35.98 -13.10 -15.15
C ALA A 620 -34.76 -12.80 -14.25
N TYR A 621 -33.67 -13.56 -14.43
CA TYR A 621 -32.40 -13.31 -13.76
C TYR A 621 -31.54 -12.37 -14.59
N LEU A 622 -30.98 -11.33 -13.98
CA LEU A 622 -30.22 -10.28 -14.64
C LEU A 622 -28.73 -10.48 -14.39
N VAL A 623 -27.92 -10.41 -15.44
CA VAL A 623 -26.46 -10.56 -15.39
C VAL A 623 -25.81 -9.35 -16.08
N PRO A 624 -25.52 -8.27 -15.33
CA PRO A 624 -24.84 -7.09 -15.88
C PRO A 624 -23.42 -7.43 -16.34
N ASN A 625 -23.01 -6.89 -17.49
CA ASN A 625 -21.60 -6.81 -17.88
C ASN A 625 -21.10 -5.40 -17.62
N VAL A 626 -20.02 -5.29 -16.85
CA VAL A 626 -19.52 -4.02 -16.32
C VAL A 626 -18.04 -3.86 -16.62
N THR A 627 -17.63 -2.60 -16.82
CA THR A 627 -16.24 -2.17 -16.70
C THR A 627 -16.05 -1.64 -15.29
N PHE A 628 -15.13 -2.23 -14.53
CA PHE A 628 -14.87 -1.92 -13.12
C PHE A 628 -13.36 -1.90 -12.86
N ASN A 629 -12.96 -1.45 -11.67
CA ASN A 629 -11.62 -1.71 -11.16
C ASN A 629 -11.72 -2.37 -9.77
N GLY A 630 -10.74 -3.21 -9.44
CA GLY A 630 -10.61 -3.83 -8.12
C GLY A 630 -9.21 -3.58 -7.52
N PRO A 631 -8.98 -4.01 -6.27
CA PRO A 631 -7.69 -3.87 -5.60
C PRO A 631 -6.69 -4.92 -6.11
N PHE A 632 -6.51 -5.07 -7.42
CA PHE A 632 -5.66 -6.14 -7.97
C PHE A 632 -5.18 -5.93 -9.40
N GLY A 633 -5.18 -4.71 -9.95
CA GLY A 633 -4.60 -4.34 -11.25
C GLY A 633 -5.09 -5.13 -12.48
N ASN A 634 -5.01 -4.53 -13.68
CA ASN A 634 -5.26 -5.29 -14.92
C ASN A 634 -3.96 -5.89 -15.46
N TYR A 635 -3.52 -6.97 -14.83
CA TYR A 635 -2.29 -7.66 -15.21
C TYR A 635 -2.33 -8.30 -16.60
N TRP A 636 -3.52 -8.74 -17.03
CA TRP A 636 -3.71 -9.46 -18.28
C TRP A 636 -3.48 -8.56 -19.50
N GLN A 637 -3.96 -7.32 -19.47
CA GLN A 637 -3.85 -6.39 -20.60
C GLN A 637 -2.66 -5.42 -20.45
N HIS A 638 -2.17 -5.19 -19.23
CA HIS A 638 -1.19 -4.14 -18.95
C HIS A 638 0.05 -4.59 -18.14
N GLY A 639 0.20 -5.88 -17.82
CA GLY A 639 1.31 -6.37 -17.00
C GLY A 639 2.72 -6.01 -17.51
N ALA A 640 2.95 -6.03 -18.84
CA ALA A 640 4.22 -5.61 -19.42
C ALA A 640 4.49 -4.11 -19.21
N ARG A 641 3.46 -3.28 -19.40
CA ARG A 641 3.55 -1.82 -19.18
C ARG A 641 3.81 -1.51 -17.70
N PHE A 642 3.23 -2.29 -16.79
CA PHE A 642 3.50 -2.17 -15.36
C PHE A 642 4.97 -2.45 -15.04
N ALA A 643 5.50 -3.57 -15.54
CA ALA A 643 6.90 -3.94 -15.38
C ALA A 643 7.85 -2.87 -15.95
N ASP A 644 7.55 -2.35 -17.14
CA ASP A 644 8.37 -1.31 -17.79
C ASP A 644 8.34 0.01 -17.03
N ALA A 645 7.18 0.41 -16.48
CA ALA A 645 7.07 1.63 -15.69
C ALA A 645 7.86 1.52 -14.37
N ILE A 646 7.68 0.42 -13.65
CA ILE A 646 8.42 0.14 -12.40
C ILE A 646 9.91 0.04 -12.68
N GLY A 647 10.33 -0.74 -13.68
CA GLY A 647 11.73 -0.92 -14.02
C GLY A 647 12.42 0.37 -14.44
N ARG A 648 11.77 1.21 -15.24
CA ARG A 648 12.30 2.54 -15.60
C ARG A 648 12.48 3.46 -14.40
N HIS A 649 11.58 3.40 -13.43
CA HIS A 649 11.66 4.23 -12.23
C HIS A 649 12.74 3.70 -11.25
N LEU A 650 12.68 2.40 -10.91
CA LEU A 650 13.65 1.76 -10.02
C LEU A 650 15.09 1.85 -10.53
N SER A 651 15.32 1.70 -11.84
CA SER A 651 16.68 1.75 -12.44
C SER A 651 17.36 3.13 -12.32
N GLN A 652 16.61 4.18 -12.01
CA GLN A 652 17.17 5.52 -11.77
C GLN A 652 17.56 5.73 -10.30
N LEU A 653 17.05 4.90 -9.39
CA LEU A 653 17.40 4.95 -7.97
C LEU A 653 18.74 4.28 -7.74
N ARG A 654 19.52 4.85 -6.84
CA ARG A 654 20.72 4.26 -6.25
C ARG A 654 20.27 3.63 -4.94
N LEU A 655 20.04 2.34 -4.98
CA LEU A 655 19.60 1.55 -3.84
C LEU A 655 20.84 1.08 -3.09
N GLY A 656 20.99 1.51 -1.85
CA GLY A 656 22.15 1.18 -1.02
C GLY A 656 22.00 -0.14 -0.27
N PRO A 657 22.97 -0.47 0.59
CA PRO A 657 23.00 -1.72 1.36
C PRO A 657 21.89 -1.80 2.43
N GLY A 658 21.12 -0.74 2.66
CA GLY A 658 19.92 -0.75 3.52
C GLY A 658 18.66 -1.29 2.83
N PHE A 659 18.61 -1.32 1.49
CA PHE A 659 17.43 -1.79 0.77
C PHE A 659 17.23 -3.31 0.92
N ARG A 660 16.02 -3.75 1.29
CA ARG A 660 15.75 -5.16 1.63
C ARG A 660 14.68 -5.84 0.80
N PHE A 661 13.62 -5.17 0.39
CA PHE A 661 12.49 -5.80 -0.30
C PHE A 661 11.59 -4.78 -0.98
N ILE A 662 10.71 -5.29 -1.85
CA ILE A 662 9.59 -4.54 -2.40
C ILE A 662 8.31 -5.20 -1.92
N VAL A 663 7.34 -4.39 -1.48
CA VAL A 663 5.99 -4.86 -1.13
C VAL A 663 4.98 -4.24 -2.10
N ASP A 664 3.92 -4.99 -2.42
CA ASP A 664 2.77 -4.53 -3.20
C ASP A 664 3.12 -3.66 -4.42
N PRO A 665 3.72 -4.26 -5.48
CA PRO A 665 4.24 -3.50 -6.61
C PRO A 665 3.22 -2.68 -7.40
N ILE A 666 1.93 -3.07 -7.42
CA ILE A 666 0.91 -2.45 -8.27
C ILE A 666 -0.18 -1.76 -7.46
N ASP A 667 -0.82 -2.49 -6.55
CA ASP A 667 -1.87 -2.00 -5.66
C ASP A 667 -1.52 -2.44 -4.24
N ASN A 668 -1.82 -1.60 -3.25
CA ASN A 668 -1.79 -1.98 -1.83
C ASN A 668 -2.83 -3.07 -1.58
N GLU A 669 -2.51 -4.05 -0.74
CA GLU A 669 -3.40 -5.13 -0.32
C GLU A 669 -4.00 -5.94 -1.47
N PRO A 670 -3.20 -6.37 -2.47
CA PRO A 670 -3.78 -6.78 -3.72
C PRO A 670 -4.51 -8.12 -3.55
N GLY A 671 -5.74 -8.25 -4.04
CA GLY A 671 -6.50 -9.49 -3.93
C GLY A 671 -7.89 -9.48 -4.57
N ILE A 672 -8.44 -10.67 -4.82
CA ILE A 672 -9.80 -10.87 -5.33
C ILE A 672 -10.68 -11.32 -4.16
N TYR A 673 -11.27 -10.36 -3.47
CA TYR A 673 -12.13 -10.55 -2.30
C TYR A 673 -13.33 -9.60 -2.35
N GLY A 674 -14.29 -9.77 -1.42
CA GLY A 674 -15.53 -8.99 -1.40
C GLY A 674 -16.35 -9.16 -2.68
N ASP A 675 -16.92 -8.07 -3.19
CA ASP A 675 -17.74 -8.04 -4.41
C ASP A 675 -17.05 -8.68 -5.62
N HIS A 676 -15.74 -8.46 -5.77
CA HIS A 676 -14.96 -8.93 -6.92
C HIS A 676 -14.90 -10.45 -7.03
N ALA A 677 -15.09 -11.16 -5.91
CA ALA A 677 -15.20 -12.61 -5.95
C ALA A 677 -16.39 -13.03 -6.85
N GLY A 678 -17.51 -12.31 -6.82
CA GLY A 678 -18.71 -12.55 -7.62
C GLY A 678 -18.60 -12.29 -9.13
N PHE A 679 -17.42 -11.91 -9.62
CA PHE A 679 -17.26 -11.41 -10.98
C PHE A 679 -16.66 -12.51 -11.87
N PHE A 680 -17.29 -12.70 -13.04
CA PHE A 680 -16.78 -13.56 -14.12
C PHE A 680 -16.04 -12.70 -15.14
N PHE A 681 -14.72 -12.69 -15.09
CA PHE A 681 -13.87 -11.89 -15.97
C PHE A 681 -14.08 -12.31 -17.42
N HIS A 682 -14.36 -11.33 -18.28
CA HIS A 682 -14.78 -11.62 -19.63
C HIS A 682 -14.24 -10.59 -20.62
N PHE A 683 -13.00 -10.81 -21.03
CA PHE A 683 -12.29 -10.06 -22.07
C PHE A 683 -11.34 -10.99 -22.84
N PRO A 684 -10.93 -10.64 -24.08
CA PRO A 684 -10.28 -11.57 -25.00
C PRO A 684 -9.02 -12.26 -24.45
N GLU A 685 -8.14 -11.52 -23.79
CA GLU A 685 -6.87 -12.03 -23.25
C GLU A 685 -7.10 -13.09 -22.17
N PHE A 686 -8.01 -12.84 -21.24
CA PHE A 686 -8.37 -13.80 -20.19
C PHE A 686 -9.00 -15.06 -20.78
N GLN A 687 -9.87 -14.93 -21.77
CA GLN A 687 -10.54 -16.07 -22.39
C GLN A 687 -9.59 -16.94 -23.21
N ALA A 688 -8.58 -16.34 -23.83
CA ALA A 688 -7.54 -17.08 -24.52
C ALA A 688 -6.72 -17.92 -23.52
N GLU A 689 -6.26 -17.32 -22.43
CA GLU A 689 -5.53 -18.04 -21.37
C GLU A 689 -6.38 -19.14 -20.73
N TYR A 690 -7.67 -18.87 -20.46
CA TYR A 690 -8.57 -19.84 -19.85
C TYR A 690 -8.80 -21.06 -20.75
N ALA A 691 -8.99 -20.84 -22.05
CA ALA A 691 -9.15 -21.91 -23.03
C ALA A 691 -7.91 -22.83 -23.09
N GLU A 692 -6.70 -22.25 -23.02
CA GLU A 692 -5.47 -23.05 -22.97
C GLU A 692 -5.33 -23.83 -21.66
N TRP A 693 -5.69 -23.23 -20.53
CA TRP A 693 -5.70 -23.92 -19.24
C TRP A 693 -6.67 -25.11 -19.23
N LEU A 694 -7.89 -24.92 -19.75
CA LEU A 694 -8.88 -26.01 -19.88
C LEU A 694 -8.38 -27.13 -20.81
N ARG A 695 -7.75 -26.76 -21.94
CA ARG A 695 -7.14 -27.73 -22.85
C ARG A 695 -6.02 -28.52 -22.18
N ALA A 696 -5.18 -27.85 -21.39
CA ALA A 696 -4.11 -28.50 -20.65
C ALA A 696 -4.65 -29.46 -19.58
N LYS A 697 -5.70 -29.06 -18.86
CA LYS A 697 -6.34 -29.85 -17.80
C LYS A 697 -7.07 -31.09 -18.33
N TYR A 698 -7.97 -30.90 -19.31
CA TYR A 698 -8.86 -31.98 -19.79
C TYR A 698 -8.34 -32.75 -21.00
N ARG A 699 -7.34 -32.21 -21.71
CA ARG A 699 -6.76 -32.76 -22.96
C ARG A 699 -7.71 -32.80 -24.15
N ASN A 700 -8.98 -33.16 -23.96
CA ASN A 700 -10.01 -33.21 -25.00
C ASN A 700 -11.38 -32.71 -24.47
N ILE A 701 -12.26 -32.33 -25.40
CA ILE A 701 -13.55 -31.70 -25.06
C ILE A 701 -14.54 -32.68 -24.41
N ALA A 702 -14.45 -33.98 -24.70
CA ALA A 702 -15.35 -34.97 -24.12
C ALA A 702 -15.13 -35.10 -22.61
N ALA A 703 -13.86 -35.10 -22.16
CA ALA A 703 -13.53 -35.10 -20.74
C ALA A 703 -14.01 -33.82 -20.02
N LEU A 704 -13.98 -32.67 -20.71
CA LEU A 704 -14.56 -31.44 -20.18
C LEU A 704 -16.09 -31.53 -20.09
N HIS A 705 -16.78 -32.05 -21.11
CA HIS A 705 -18.23 -32.24 -21.07
C HIS A 705 -18.67 -33.15 -19.92
N GLU A 706 -17.93 -34.22 -19.67
CA GLU A 706 -18.16 -35.12 -18.54
C GLU A 706 -17.97 -34.38 -17.21
N ALA A 707 -16.84 -33.69 -17.02
CA ALA A 707 -16.55 -32.99 -15.77
C ALA A 707 -17.47 -31.79 -15.51
N TRP A 708 -17.88 -31.07 -16.55
CA TRP A 708 -18.81 -29.94 -16.44
C TRP A 708 -20.27 -30.40 -16.47
N ALA A 709 -20.51 -31.71 -16.61
CA ALA A 709 -21.82 -32.33 -16.73
C ALA A 709 -22.72 -31.60 -17.74
N VAL A 710 -22.15 -31.29 -18.91
CA VAL A 710 -22.83 -30.58 -20.00
C VAL A 710 -23.86 -31.51 -20.61
N SER A 711 -25.10 -31.04 -20.74
CA SER A 711 -26.18 -31.79 -21.37
C SER A 711 -25.80 -32.21 -22.80
N PRO A 712 -25.92 -33.51 -23.17
CA PRO A 712 -25.67 -33.97 -24.53
C PRO A 712 -26.57 -33.32 -25.60
N ALA A 713 -27.70 -32.73 -25.19
CA ALA A 713 -28.59 -31.99 -26.08
C ALA A 713 -28.04 -30.62 -26.50
N THR A 714 -27.10 -30.07 -25.73
CA THR A 714 -26.47 -28.76 -25.96
C THR A 714 -24.95 -28.83 -25.77
N PRO A 715 -24.22 -29.61 -26.59
CA PRO A 715 -22.77 -29.77 -26.43
C PRO A 715 -22.01 -28.47 -26.74
N LEU A 716 -20.85 -28.27 -26.11
CA LEU A 716 -19.93 -27.18 -26.44
C LEU A 716 -19.12 -27.54 -27.70
N ALA A 717 -18.84 -26.54 -28.53
CA ALA A 717 -18.09 -26.73 -29.77
C ALA A 717 -16.57 -26.94 -29.55
N GLY A 718 -16.03 -26.51 -28.41
CA GLY A 718 -14.61 -26.63 -28.08
C GLY A 718 -14.20 -25.78 -26.87
N PHE A 719 -12.91 -25.80 -26.53
CA PHE A 719 -12.37 -25.10 -25.35
C PHE A 719 -12.55 -23.58 -25.40
N THR A 720 -12.50 -22.97 -26.59
CA THR A 720 -12.78 -21.53 -26.74
C THR A 720 -14.23 -21.21 -26.40
N SER A 721 -15.19 -22.06 -26.80
CA SER A 721 -16.60 -21.90 -26.40
C SER A 721 -16.79 -22.11 -24.91
N ALA A 722 -16.07 -23.07 -24.32
CA ALA A 722 -16.09 -23.34 -22.88
C ALA A 722 -15.57 -22.15 -22.05
N ALA A 723 -14.48 -21.51 -22.49
CA ALA A 723 -13.94 -20.34 -21.82
C ALA A 723 -14.95 -19.17 -21.82
N ASN A 724 -15.63 -18.94 -22.95
CA ASN A 724 -16.66 -17.91 -23.09
C ASN A 724 -18.02 -18.29 -22.47
N LEU A 725 -18.12 -19.38 -21.72
CA LEU A 725 -19.39 -19.86 -21.19
C LEU A 725 -19.72 -19.09 -19.89
N THR A 726 -20.49 -18.01 -20.02
CA THR A 726 -20.92 -17.17 -18.90
C THR A 726 -21.99 -17.91 -18.08
N PRO A 727 -21.76 -18.11 -16.78
CA PRO A 727 -22.75 -18.70 -15.91
C PRO A 727 -23.98 -17.77 -15.74
N LEU A 728 -25.20 -18.31 -15.85
CA LEU A 728 -26.44 -17.53 -15.73
C LEU A 728 -27.16 -17.77 -14.39
N GLN A 729 -27.57 -19.02 -14.15
CA GLN A 729 -28.40 -19.36 -12.98
C GLN A 729 -28.34 -20.86 -12.66
N ALA A 730 -28.49 -21.21 -11.39
CA ALA A 730 -28.71 -22.57 -10.89
C ALA A 730 -30.00 -22.63 -10.06
N GLY A 731 -30.59 -23.82 -9.99
CA GLY A 731 -31.80 -24.05 -9.22
C GLY A 731 -31.60 -23.73 -7.74
N PRO A 732 -32.48 -22.92 -7.12
CA PRO A 732 -32.40 -22.67 -5.68
C PRO A 732 -32.49 -23.97 -4.87
N LEU A 733 -31.84 -23.99 -3.70
CA LEU A 733 -31.96 -25.10 -2.76
C LEU A 733 -33.43 -25.35 -2.39
N ASN A 734 -33.84 -26.62 -2.28
CA ASN A 734 -35.23 -27.04 -2.03
C ASN A 734 -36.23 -26.66 -3.14
N SER A 735 -35.76 -26.34 -4.35
CA SER A 735 -36.63 -26.14 -5.52
C SER A 735 -36.73 -27.41 -6.38
N PRO A 736 -37.80 -27.56 -7.20
CA PRO A 736 -37.96 -28.71 -8.10
C PRO A 736 -36.85 -28.90 -9.15
N TRP A 737 -35.97 -27.90 -9.32
CA TRP A 737 -34.87 -27.92 -10.29
C TRP A 737 -33.52 -27.59 -9.66
N GLN A 738 -33.37 -27.80 -8.35
CA GLN A 738 -32.15 -27.56 -7.59
C GLN A 738 -30.88 -28.20 -8.19
N ASN A 739 -31.01 -29.26 -9.00
CA ASN A 739 -29.90 -29.95 -9.65
C ASN A 739 -29.63 -29.46 -11.09
N ARG A 740 -30.24 -28.37 -11.53
CA ARG A 740 -30.07 -27.85 -12.89
C ARG A 740 -29.42 -26.47 -12.85
N ALA A 741 -28.47 -26.24 -13.75
CA ALA A 741 -27.88 -24.94 -13.97
C ALA A 741 -27.81 -24.61 -15.45
N PHE A 742 -27.81 -23.31 -15.74
CA PHE A 742 -27.81 -22.75 -17.07
C PHE A 742 -26.63 -21.81 -17.25
N ALA A 743 -26.00 -21.90 -18.42
CA ALA A 743 -24.94 -21.01 -18.84
C ALA A 743 -25.15 -20.59 -20.29
N TRP A 744 -24.53 -19.47 -20.68
CA TRP A 744 -24.70 -18.84 -21.98
C TRP A 744 -23.36 -18.50 -22.59
N CYS A 745 -23.20 -18.81 -23.87
CA CYS A 745 -22.03 -18.36 -24.62
C CYS A 745 -22.39 -17.08 -25.41
N PRO A 746 -21.87 -15.89 -25.04
CA PRO A 746 -22.18 -14.64 -25.73
C PRO A 746 -21.79 -14.63 -27.20
N THR A 747 -20.74 -15.39 -27.55
CA THR A 747 -20.17 -15.43 -28.90
C THR A 747 -21.01 -16.27 -29.86
N SER A 748 -21.41 -17.48 -29.45
CA SER A 748 -22.28 -18.35 -30.28
C SER A 748 -23.76 -18.07 -30.11
N LYS A 749 -24.14 -17.28 -29.09
CA LYS A 749 -25.52 -17.03 -28.69
C LYS A 749 -26.29 -18.32 -28.42
N THR A 750 -25.68 -19.23 -27.67
CA THR A 750 -26.26 -20.53 -27.30
C THR A 750 -26.31 -20.70 -25.80
N SER A 751 -27.41 -21.28 -25.31
CA SER A 751 -27.57 -21.69 -23.92
C SER A 751 -27.20 -23.16 -23.74
N HIS A 752 -26.65 -23.48 -22.58
CA HIS A 752 -26.23 -24.82 -22.21
C HIS A 752 -26.80 -25.16 -20.83
N GLU A 753 -27.32 -26.37 -20.71
CA GLU A 753 -27.79 -26.91 -19.43
C GLU A 753 -26.70 -27.81 -18.82
N LEU A 754 -26.54 -27.70 -17.51
CA LEU A 754 -25.55 -28.41 -16.71
C LEU A 754 -26.27 -29.14 -15.57
N ASP A 755 -25.77 -30.33 -15.19
CA ASP A 755 -26.11 -30.92 -13.90
C ASP A 755 -25.37 -30.19 -12.78
N TYR A 756 -26.13 -29.42 -12.02
CA TYR A 756 -25.59 -28.58 -10.96
C TYR A 756 -25.02 -29.39 -9.80
N ALA A 757 -25.54 -30.59 -9.56
CA ALA A 757 -25.11 -31.43 -8.45
C ALA A 757 -23.70 -32.02 -8.66
N THR A 758 -23.16 -31.96 -9.87
CA THR A 758 -21.87 -32.60 -10.21
C THR A 758 -20.91 -31.71 -11.02
N THR A 759 -21.39 -30.63 -11.64
CA THR A 759 -20.58 -29.77 -12.52
C THR A 759 -19.33 -29.18 -11.85
N GLN A 760 -18.21 -29.17 -12.58
CA GLN A 760 -16.95 -28.54 -12.19
C GLN A 760 -16.74 -27.13 -12.76
N LEU A 761 -17.66 -26.61 -13.58
CA LEU A 761 -17.48 -25.38 -14.37
C LEU A 761 -16.97 -24.20 -13.55
N TRP A 762 -17.64 -23.88 -12.44
CA TRP A 762 -17.27 -22.71 -11.64
C TRP A 762 -15.98 -22.91 -10.88
N TYR A 763 -15.76 -24.11 -10.34
CA TYR A 763 -14.52 -24.40 -9.62
C TYR A 763 -13.29 -24.32 -10.53
N ASP A 764 -13.45 -24.70 -11.79
CA ASP A 764 -12.40 -24.55 -12.80
C ASP A 764 -12.13 -23.08 -13.12
N TYR A 765 -13.17 -22.26 -13.22
CA TYR A 765 -13.00 -20.81 -13.36
C TYR A 765 -12.27 -20.21 -12.16
N LEU A 766 -12.64 -20.59 -10.93
CA LEU A 766 -11.96 -20.09 -9.72
C LEU A 766 -10.50 -20.52 -9.65
N ASP A 767 -10.21 -21.80 -9.91
CA ASP A 767 -8.84 -22.31 -9.98
C ASP A 767 -8.02 -21.53 -11.02
N PHE A 768 -8.58 -21.36 -12.22
CA PHE A 768 -7.91 -20.65 -13.30
C PHE A 768 -7.70 -19.17 -12.96
N ARG A 769 -8.73 -18.47 -12.47
CA ARG A 769 -8.65 -17.06 -12.07
C ARG A 769 -7.52 -16.84 -11.09
N HIS A 770 -7.45 -17.65 -10.04
CA HIS A 770 -6.40 -17.55 -9.02
C HIS A 770 -5.02 -17.94 -9.57
N HIS A 771 -4.94 -19.02 -10.37
CA HIS A 771 -3.69 -19.45 -10.99
C HIS A 771 -3.13 -18.40 -11.95
N SER A 772 -3.96 -17.87 -12.85
CA SER A 772 -3.55 -16.85 -13.82
C SER A 772 -3.11 -15.57 -13.10
N PHE A 773 -3.87 -15.12 -12.09
CA PHE A 773 -3.49 -13.95 -11.29
C PHE A 773 -2.13 -14.11 -10.60
N MET A 774 -1.90 -15.25 -9.94
CA MET A 774 -0.61 -15.61 -9.33
C MET A 774 0.51 -15.68 -10.37
N GLU A 775 0.29 -16.27 -11.54
CA GLU A 775 1.30 -16.35 -12.60
C GLU A 775 1.68 -14.99 -13.16
N HIS A 776 0.72 -14.06 -13.27
CA HIS A 776 1.00 -12.68 -13.62
C HIS A 776 1.84 -11.96 -12.56
N ARG A 777 1.53 -12.15 -11.27
CA ARG A 777 2.37 -11.65 -10.17
C ARG A 777 3.78 -12.23 -10.23
N ASN A 778 3.92 -13.52 -10.51
CA ASN A 778 5.23 -14.16 -10.69
C ASN A 778 6.03 -13.51 -11.83
N ARG A 779 5.41 -13.30 -13.01
CA ARG A 779 6.06 -12.62 -14.14
C ARG A 779 6.46 -11.18 -13.82
N LEU A 780 5.64 -10.45 -13.08
CA LEU A 780 5.95 -9.09 -12.64
C LEU A 780 7.14 -9.10 -11.67
N ALA A 781 7.14 -9.97 -10.66
CA ALA A 781 8.24 -10.12 -9.72
C ALA A 781 9.56 -10.45 -10.43
N ASP A 782 9.55 -11.38 -11.39
CA ASP A 782 10.72 -11.68 -12.23
C ASP A 782 11.20 -10.46 -13.03
N ALA A 783 10.27 -9.60 -13.47
CA ALA A 783 10.62 -8.39 -14.20
C ALA A 783 11.25 -7.32 -13.32
N ILE A 784 10.74 -7.14 -12.10
CA ILE A 784 11.31 -6.22 -11.11
C ILE A 784 12.71 -6.69 -10.68
N LYS A 785 12.87 -8.00 -10.45
CA LYS A 785 14.16 -8.58 -10.03
C LYS A 785 15.27 -8.50 -11.09
N ARG A 786 14.95 -8.23 -12.35
CA ARG A 786 15.97 -7.88 -13.37
C ARG A 786 16.61 -6.51 -13.15
N VAL A 787 15.97 -5.64 -12.37
CA VAL A 787 16.48 -4.30 -12.03
C VAL A 787 17.05 -4.27 -10.62
N ALA A 788 16.32 -4.84 -9.66
CA ALA A 788 16.77 -4.99 -8.28
C ALA A 788 16.32 -6.36 -7.75
N ASP A 789 17.25 -7.31 -7.68
CA ASP A 789 16.99 -8.68 -7.24
C ASP A 789 16.91 -8.76 -5.71
N VAL A 790 15.81 -8.23 -5.16
CA VAL A 790 15.41 -8.32 -3.75
C VAL A 790 14.13 -9.15 -3.63
N PRO A 791 13.80 -9.68 -2.44
CA PRO A 791 12.50 -10.30 -2.19
C PRO A 791 11.33 -9.40 -2.62
N ILE A 792 10.38 -9.98 -3.35
CA ILE A 792 9.10 -9.33 -3.68
C ILE A 792 8.00 -9.94 -2.80
N VAL A 793 7.33 -9.11 -2.00
CA VAL A 793 6.28 -9.50 -1.06
C VAL A 793 4.93 -8.99 -1.56
N PHE A 794 3.91 -9.83 -1.50
CA PHE A 794 2.52 -9.39 -1.68
C PHE A 794 1.79 -9.50 -0.34
N LYS A 795 1.13 -8.43 0.07
CA LYS A 795 0.28 -8.44 1.26
C LYS A 795 -0.97 -9.26 0.97
N ARG A 796 -1.40 -9.98 2.00
CA ARG A 796 -2.72 -10.56 2.09
C ARG A 796 -3.58 -9.68 2.98
N ALA A 797 -4.70 -9.25 2.43
CA ALA A 797 -5.76 -8.55 3.14
C ALA A 797 -7.01 -9.42 3.12
N TYR A 798 -7.85 -9.28 4.15
CA TYR A 798 -9.11 -10.03 4.27
C TYR A 798 -8.92 -11.55 4.07
N MET A 799 -9.77 -12.15 3.23
CA MET A 799 -9.80 -13.57 2.91
C MET A 799 -8.99 -13.83 1.63
N ASP A 800 -7.77 -14.34 1.77
CA ASP A 800 -6.89 -14.62 0.64
C ASP A 800 -6.99 -16.09 0.17
N SER A 801 -6.84 -16.34 -1.13
CA SER A 801 -7.07 -17.62 -1.79
C SER A 801 -5.77 -18.29 -2.27
N ARG A 802 -5.84 -19.16 -3.28
CA ARG A 802 -4.69 -19.90 -3.85
C ARG A 802 -3.59 -18.99 -4.40
N TYR A 803 -3.90 -17.74 -4.74
CA TYR A 803 -2.96 -16.81 -5.37
C TYR A 803 -1.94 -16.19 -4.40
N ALA A 804 -2.09 -16.41 -3.10
CA ALA A 804 -1.14 -16.02 -2.07
C ALA A 804 0.19 -16.82 -2.11
N GLY A 805 0.12 -18.08 -2.57
CA GLY A 805 1.29 -18.96 -2.66
C GLY A 805 1.93 -18.94 -4.05
N ASN A 806 3.16 -19.46 -4.18
CA ASN A 806 3.87 -19.51 -5.45
C ASN A 806 4.03 -20.96 -5.92
N THR A 807 3.49 -21.28 -7.10
CA THR A 807 3.56 -22.66 -7.64
C THR A 807 4.82 -22.95 -8.46
N ARG A 808 5.75 -22.01 -8.61
CA ARG A 808 7.03 -22.22 -9.30
C ARG A 808 8.11 -22.71 -8.33
N LEU A 809 8.98 -23.60 -8.80
CA LEU A 809 10.17 -24.05 -8.07
C LEU A 809 11.31 -23.01 -8.08
N HIS A 810 11.30 -22.09 -9.04
CA HIS A 810 12.28 -21.01 -9.19
C HIS A 810 11.61 -19.76 -9.79
N GLY A 811 12.06 -18.58 -9.37
CA GLY A 811 11.50 -17.29 -9.79
C GLY A 811 10.11 -16.98 -9.19
N GLY A 812 9.55 -15.84 -9.56
CA GLY A 812 8.30 -15.31 -9.02
C GLY A 812 8.47 -14.51 -7.73
N PHE A 813 7.39 -14.26 -7.01
CA PHE A 813 7.43 -13.50 -5.75
C PHE A 813 7.85 -14.37 -4.56
N ASP A 814 8.47 -13.74 -3.56
CA ASP A 814 9.31 -14.39 -2.55
C ASP A 814 8.74 -14.30 -1.13
N GLY A 815 7.60 -13.64 -0.90
CA GLY A 815 6.98 -13.54 0.43
C GLY A 815 5.48 -13.32 0.44
N VAL A 816 4.88 -13.70 1.57
CA VAL A 816 3.49 -13.44 1.97
C VAL A 816 3.53 -12.40 3.09
N GLY A 817 3.00 -11.20 2.83
CA GLY A 817 2.83 -10.15 3.82
C GLY A 817 1.50 -10.31 4.55
N ILE A 818 1.49 -10.24 5.88
CA ILE A 818 0.28 -10.38 6.71
C ILE A 818 -0.12 -9.00 7.21
N GLU A 819 -1.35 -8.61 6.89
CA GLU A 819 -2.05 -7.50 7.50
C GLU A 819 -3.00 -8.05 8.56
N ASP A 820 -2.87 -7.55 9.80
CA ASP A 820 -3.59 -8.13 10.92
C ASP A 820 -3.95 -7.13 12.02
N TYR A 821 -5.24 -6.89 12.20
CA TYR A 821 -5.79 -6.00 13.22
C TYR A 821 -6.66 -6.76 14.23
N GLY A 822 -6.58 -6.36 15.49
CA GLY A 822 -7.38 -6.91 16.58
C GLY A 822 -6.54 -7.29 17.80
N SER A 823 -7.07 -8.14 18.66
CA SER A 823 -6.37 -8.59 19.87
C SER A 823 -6.63 -10.06 20.15
N GLY A 824 -5.82 -10.66 21.03
CA GLY A 824 -6.02 -12.04 21.47
C GLY A 824 -5.80 -13.08 20.36
N ASP A 825 -6.54 -14.18 20.41
CA ASP A 825 -6.31 -15.35 19.55
C ASP A 825 -6.63 -15.09 18.08
N ARG A 826 -7.43 -14.05 17.79
CA ARG A 826 -7.66 -13.55 16.43
C ARG A 826 -6.34 -13.22 15.71
N LEU A 827 -5.41 -12.56 16.39
CA LEU A 827 -4.11 -12.20 15.79
C LEU A 827 -3.28 -13.47 15.45
N THR A 828 -3.33 -14.45 16.34
CA THR A 828 -2.66 -15.75 16.10
C THR A 828 -3.29 -16.46 14.90
N TYR A 829 -4.62 -16.47 14.81
CA TYR A 829 -5.37 -17.06 13.70
C TYR A 829 -4.98 -16.45 12.34
N ILE A 830 -4.95 -15.12 12.22
CA ILE A 830 -4.63 -14.46 10.96
C ILE A 830 -3.16 -14.72 10.58
N ALA A 831 -2.23 -14.66 11.54
CA ALA A 831 -0.83 -15.02 11.29
C ALA A 831 -0.66 -16.48 10.80
N LEU A 832 -1.39 -17.43 11.41
CA LEU A 832 -1.40 -18.83 11.02
C LEU A 832 -1.96 -19.06 9.60
N GLU A 833 -2.95 -18.29 9.16
CA GLU A 833 -3.41 -18.34 7.77
C GLU A 833 -2.30 -17.94 6.79
N GLY A 834 -1.54 -16.89 7.09
CA GLY A 834 -0.37 -16.46 6.31
C GLY A 834 0.72 -17.55 6.25
N HIS A 835 0.99 -18.19 7.39
CA HIS A 835 1.89 -19.34 7.44
C HIS A 835 1.39 -20.52 6.59
N GLY A 836 0.09 -20.82 6.63
CA GLY A 836 -0.53 -21.85 5.80
C GLY A 836 -0.37 -21.58 4.30
N ARG A 837 -0.45 -20.32 3.86
CA ARG A 837 -0.16 -19.94 2.46
C ARG A 837 1.28 -20.17 2.06
N CYS A 838 2.22 -19.92 2.98
CA CYS A 838 3.61 -20.28 2.75
C CYS A 838 3.76 -21.81 2.59
N ALA A 839 3.06 -22.60 3.42
CA ALA A 839 3.08 -24.08 3.35
C ALA A 839 2.55 -24.64 2.02
N ASP A 840 1.56 -23.99 1.41
CA ASP A 840 0.98 -24.39 0.12
C ASP A 840 1.88 -24.08 -1.11
N SER A 841 2.91 -23.24 -0.93
CA SER A 841 3.84 -22.84 -1.98
C SER A 841 4.83 -23.97 -2.35
N MET A 842 5.19 -24.06 -3.63
CA MET A 842 6.19 -25.02 -4.14
C MET A 842 7.63 -24.68 -3.72
N ARG A 843 7.86 -23.43 -3.34
CA ARG A 843 9.12 -22.94 -2.78
C ARG A 843 8.89 -22.16 -1.50
N THR A 844 9.92 -22.02 -0.68
CA THR A 844 9.86 -21.23 0.55
C THR A 844 9.54 -19.77 0.21
N LEU A 845 8.58 -19.21 0.94
CA LEU A 845 8.19 -17.80 0.89
C LEU A 845 8.44 -17.18 2.27
N TRP A 846 8.91 -15.93 2.31
CA TRP A 846 9.09 -15.20 3.55
C TRP A 846 7.71 -14.90 4.16
N CYS A 847 7.48 -15.36 5.39
CA CYS A 847 6.25 -15.10 6.12
C CYS A 847 6.47 -13.85 6.98
N LEU A 848 5.90 -12.72 6.60
CA LEU A 848 6.19 -11.41 7.21
C LEU A 848 4.90 -10.73 7.66
N THR A 849 4.82 -10.23 8.89
CA THR A 849 3.74 -9.30 9.24
C THR A 849 4.10 -7.92 8.69
N THR A 850 3.35 -7.46 7.69
CA THR A 850 3.56 -6.18 7.02
C THR A 850 2.79 -5.04 7.70
N GLU A 851 1.70 -5.35 8.39
CA GLU A 851 0.90 -4.39 9.15
C GLU A 851 0.26 -5.08 10.33
N THR A 852 0.32 -4.47 11.51
CA THR A 852 -0.47 -4.92 12.66
C THR A 852 -0.74 -3.81 13.67
N HIS A 853 -1.91 -3.88 14.32
CA HIS A 853 -2.33 -3.00 15.42
C HIS A 853 -3.56 -3.58 16.15
N HIS A 854 -3.89 -3.09 17.36
CA HIS A 854 -5.14 -3.50 18.05
C HIS A 854 -6.41 -2.96 17.39
N GLU A 855 -6.33 -1.75 16.85
CA GLU A 855 -7.46 -1.00 16.29
C GLU A 855 -7.26 -0.81 14.78
N GLY A 856 -8.19 -1.33 13.96
CA GLY A 856 -8.22 -1.11 12.51
C GLY A 856 -8.92 0.17 12.07
N GLY A 857 -9.56 0.90 12.99
CA GLY A 857 -10.29 2.15 12.71
C GLY A 857 -9.55 3.42 13.13
N MET A 858 -9.96 4.57 12.58
CA MET A 858 -9.34 5.88 12.84
C MET A 858 -9.66 6.51 14.22
N HIS A 859 -10.59 5.93 15.01
CA HIS A 859 -11.23 6.63 16.13
C HIS A 859 -11.02 5.95 17.48
N PHE A 860 -9.84 6.13 18.06
CA PHE A 860 -9.53 5.87 19.47
C PHE A 860 -8.82 7.08 20.10
N ASP A 861 -8.77 7.14 21.43
CA ASP A 861 -8.34 8.32 22.22
C ASP A 861 -6.88 8.26 22.72
N TYR A 862 -6.07 7.36 22.16
CA TYR A 862 -4.66 7.16 22.50
C TYR A 862 -3.79 7.07 21.24
N VAL A 863 -2.47 7.14 21.40
CA VAL A 863 -1.51 6.90 20.31
C VAL A 863 -0.98 5.47 20.41
N GLY A 864 -0.87 4.73 19.30
CA GLY A 864 -0.31 3.39 19.23
C GLY A 864 -0.97 2.43 20.20
N TYR A 865 -0.21 1.87 21.14
CA TYR A 865 -0.70 0.93 22.15
C TYR A 865 -0.98 1.59 23.51
N ARG A 866 -1.91 1.01 24.27
CA ARG A 866 -2.24 1.47 25.64
C ARG A 866 -1.10 1.17 26.63
N SER A 867 -0.36 0.09 26.43
CA SER A 867 0.76 -0.33 27.29
C SER A 867 1.86 -1.06 26.53
N GLU A 868 3.05 -1.20 27.13
CA GLU A 868 4.13 -2.05 26.61
C GLU A 868 3.69 -3.52 26.51
N ALA A 869 2.90 -3.99 27.49
CA ALA A 869 2.41 -5.36 27.51
C ALA A 869 1.51 -5.68 26.31
N ASP A 870 0.66 -4.73 25.90
CA ASP A 870 -0.21 -4.88 24.72
C ASP A 870 0.59 -5.00 23.41
N MET A 871 1.60 -4.15 23.24
CA MET A 871 2.49 -4.20 22.07
C MET A 871 3.24 -5.54 22.03
N VAL A 872 3.79 -5.96 23.17
CA VAL A 872 4.52 -7.23 23.28
C VAL A 872 3.62 -8.42 23.02
N ASP A 873 2.39 -8.45 23.55
CA ASP A 873 1.42 -9.53 23.29
C ASP A 873 1.07 -9.59 21.80
N THR A 874 0.75 -8.46 21.18
CA THR A 874 0.49 -8.36 19.73
C THR A 874 1.64 -8.94 18.93
N PHE A 875 2.86 -8.48 19.18
CA PHE A 875 4.03 -8.88 18.41
C PHE A 875 4.39 -10.34 18.65
N SER A 876 4.27 -10.83 19.89
CA SER A 876 4.55 -12.22 20.23
C SER A 876 3.58 -13.18 19.55
N ARG A 877 2.30 -12.80 19.42
CA ARG A 877 1.28 -13.60 18.72
C ARG A 877 1.56 -13.74 17.22
N GLN A 878 2.03 -12.67 16.58
CA GLN A 878 2.46 -12.72 15.18
C GLN A 878 3.59 -13.73 14.98
N ILE A 879 4.63 -13.67 15.82
CA ILE A 879 5.76 -14.61 15.75
C ILE A 879 5.30 -16.04 16.09
N ALA A 880 4.42 -16.21 17.09
CA ALA A 880 3.82 -17.50 17.43
C ALA A 880 3.04 -18.11 16.26
N GLY A 881 2.33 -17.28 15.48
CA GLY A 881 1.62 -17.68 14.27
C GLY A 881 2.55 -17.99 13.08
N GLY A 882 3.86 -17.80 13.23
CA GLY A 882 4.87 -18.18 12.25
C GLY A 882 5.52 -17.01 11.50
N SER A 883 5.14 -15.75 11.77
CA SER A 883 5.77 -14.58 11.16
C SER A 883 7.26 -14.47 11.52
N LYS A 884 8.04 -13.95 10.58
CA LYS A 884 9.51 -13.80 10.63
C LYS A 884 9.89 -12.34 10.45
N GLY A 885 9.37 -11.52 11.36
CA GLY A 885 9.48 -10.07 11.36
C GLY A 885 8.11 -9.40 11.42
N ILE A 886 8.12 -8.15 11.86
CA ILE A 886 6.93 -7.34 12.15
C ILE A 886 7.16 -5.91 11.68
N TYR A 887 6.25 -5.43 10.85
CA TYR A 887 6.03 -4.03 10.59
C TYR A 887 4.69 -3.61 11.18
N HIS A 888 4.73 -2.68 12.12
CA HIS A 888 3.58 -2.01 12.70
C HIS A 888 2.87 -1.12 11.67
N PHE A 889 1.54 -1.00 11.77
CA PHE A 889 0.78 -0.04 10.98
C PHE A 889 1.09 1.40 11.43
N LEU A 890 1.93 2.08 10.63
CA LEU A 890 2.39 3.46 10.79
C LEU A 890 3.36 3.73 11.95
N LEU A 891 4.64 3.93 11.60
CA LEU A 891 5.59 4.70 12.40
C LEU A 891 5.33 6.19 12.25
N SER A 892 4.96 6.63 11.05
CA SER A 892 4.62 8.01 10.71
C SER A 892 3.51 8.03 9.66
N THR A 893 2.62 9.03 9.70
CA THR A 893 1.47 9.18 8.80
C THR A 893 1.56 10.47 7.98
N SER A 894 1.04 10.48 6.76
CA SER A 894 0.93 11.68 5.94
C SER A 894 -0.31 12.53 6.25
N ALA A 895 -1.43 11.91 6.64
CA ALA A 895 -2.67 12.56 7.09
C ALA A 895 -3.67 11.55 7.67
N GLY A 896 -4.45 11.95 8.69
CA GLY A 896 -5.72 11.29 9.08
C GLY A 896 -5.59 10.06 9.99
N TRP A 897 -4.37 9.60 10.25
CA TRP A 897 -4.06 8.44 11.08
C TRP A 897 -3.05 8.78 12.20
N GLU A 898 -3.13 10.00 12.74
CA GLU A 898 -2.17 10.51 13.73
C GLU A 898 -2.10 9.66 15.01
N ASN A 899 -3.20 8.98 15.35
CA ASN A 899 -3.27 8.09 16.50
C ASN A 899 -2.53 6.76 16.29
N HIS A 900 -2.26 6.34 15.05
CA HIS A 900 -1.46 5.13 14.80
C HIS A 900 0.05 5.43 14.74
N ALA A 901 0.43 6.65 14.36
CA ALA A 901 1.82 7.03 14.16
C ALA A 901 2.63 7.02 15.47
N LEU A 902 3.43 5.97 15.69
CA LEU A 902 4.21 5.79 16.94
C LEU A 902 5.18 6.93 17.26
N VAL A 903 5.63 7.70 16.26
CA VAL A 903 6.47 8.90 16.49
C VAL A 903 5.77 9.97 17.35
N ASN A 904 4.44 9.94 17.43
CA ASN A 904 3.67 10.87 18.27
C ASN A 904 3.69 10.48 19.76
N ASP A 905 4.16 9.27 20.11
CA ASP A 905 4.44 8.85 21.48
C ASP A 905 5.80 8.11 21.56
N PRO A 906 6.92 8.84 21.64
CA PRO A 906 8.26 8.27 21.48
C PRO A 906 8.65 7.19 22.50
N LYS A 907 7.90 7.03 23.60
CA LYS A 907 8.13 5.94 24.56
C LYS A 907 7.88 4.57 23.94
N GLN A 908 6.96 4.49 22.98
CA GLN A 908 6.60 3.24 22.31
C GLN A 908 7.70 2.76 21.36
N LEU A 909 8.53 3.67 20.86
CA LEU A 909 9.73 3.32 20.09
C LEU A 909 10.78 2.62 20.97
N ASP A 910 10.86 2.96 22.26
CA ASP A 910 11.73 2.25 23.22
C ASP A 910 11.22 0.83 23.51
N TRP A 911 9.89 0.64 23.57
CA TRP A 911 9.25 -0.68 23.70
C TRP A 911 9.56 -1.56 22.47
N MET A 912 9.35 -1.01 21.27
CA MET A 912 9.65 -1.67 20.01
C MET A 912 11.13 -2.06 19.89
N ARG A 913 12.06 -1.16 20.23
CA ARG A 913 13.50 -1.49 20.27
C ARG A 913 13.79 -2.64 21.22
N THR A 914 13.19 -2.62 22.41
CA THR A 914 13.41 -3.66 23.43
C THR A 914 12.94 -5.03 22.92
N PHE A 915 11.79 -5.09 22.25
CA PHE A 915 11.33 -6.31 21.59
C PHE A 915 12.30 -6.76 20.49
N ALA A 916 12.74 -5.85 19.63
CA ALA A 916 13.69 -6.13 18.55
C ALA A 916 15.01 -6.75 19.07
N GLN A 917 15.54 -6.24 20.18
CA GLN A 917 16.75 -6.76 20.82
C GLN A 917 16.58 -8.19 21.34
N ARG A 918 15.41 -8.51 21.92
CA ARG A 918 15.10 -9.87 22.38
C ARG A 918 14.97 -10.84 21.21
N LEU A 919 14.28 -10.42 20.15
CA LEU A 919 14.14 -11.21 18.93
C LEU A 919 15.51 -11.50 18.29
N ALA A 920 16.37 -10.49 18.19
CA ALA A 920 17.72 -10.61 17.65
C ALA A 920 18.61 -11.56 18.47
N ALA A 921 18.50 -11.56 19.80
CA ALA A 921 19.25 -12.47 20.67
C ALA A 921 18.91 -13.96 20.46
N ARG A 922 17.77 -14.25 19.82
CA ARG A 922 17.28 -15.61 19.52
C ARG A 922 17.07 -15.81 18.01
N ALA A 923 17.72 -15.00 17.16
CA ALA A 923 17.42 -14.94 15.74
C ALA A 923 17.49 -16.30 15.02
N ASP A 924 18.50 -17.13 15.31
CA ASP A 924 18.62 -18.46 14.70
C ASP A 924 17.48 -19.41 15.11
N GLN A 925 17.08 -19.38 16.38
CA GLN A 925 15.96 -20.18 16.90
C GLN A 925 14.63 -19.74 16.28
N ILE A 926 14.42 -18.43 16.16
CA ILE A 926 13.22 -17.86 15.53
C ILE A 926 13.22 -18.13 14.03
N ALA A 927 14.37 -18.09 13.35
CA ALA A 927 14.46 -18.36 11.92
C ALA A 927 14.02 -19.79 11.57
N ASP A 928 14.36 -20.76 12.41
CA ASP A 928 14.01 -22.16 12.22
C ASP A 928 12.65 -22.54 12.85
N TYR A 929 12.06 -21.66 13.66
CA TYR A 929 10.76 -21.89 14.27
C TYR A 929 9.64 -22.02 13.22
N ALA A 930 8.84 -23.07 13.34
CA ALA A 930 7.57 -23.23 12.64
C ALA A 930 6.48 -23.59 13.65
N PRO A 931 5.28 -22.98 13.55
CA PRO A 931 4.19 -23.31 14.44
C PRO A 931 3.76 -24.76 14.23
N ASN A 932 3.53 -25.48 15.34
CA ASN A 932 3.03 -26.85 15.28
C ASN A 932 1.53 -26.85 14.98
N VAL A 933 1.17 -26.86 13.69
CA VAL A 933 -0.22 -26.86 13.23
C VAL A 933 -0.58 -28.11 12.44
N HIS A 934 -1.83 -28.51 12.60
CA HIS A 934 -2.49 -29.47 11.74
C HIS A 934 -3.10 -28.79 10.53
N CYS A 935 -3.62 -29.55 9.57
CA CYS A 935 -4.24 -28.96 8.39
C CYS A 935 -5.71 -29.35 8.25
N SER A 936 -6.54 -28.41 7.81
CA SER A 936 -7.92 -28.65 7.40
C SER A 936 -8.02 -28.59 5.88
N TRP A 937 -8.83 -29.49 5.31
CA TRP A 937 -8.97 -29.61 3.87
C TRP A 937 -10.34 -30.18 3.47
N PRO A 938 -10.99 -29.69 2.41
CA PRO A 938 -10.53 -28.65 1.49
C PRO A 938 -10.53 -27.24 2.10
N ALA A 939 -9.57 -26.41 1.69
CA ALA A 939 -9.62 -24.97 1.99
C ALA A 939 -10.87 -24.31 1.38
N GLY A 940 -11.43 -23.31 2.09
CA GLY A 940 -12.65 -22.58 1.73
C GLY A 940 -13.87 -23.00 2.56
N GLY A 941 -14.55 -22.03 3.20
CA GLY A 941 -15.60 -22.29 4.20
C GLY A 941 -16.93 -22.88 3.69
N MET A 942 -17.25 -22.80 2.39
CA MET A 942 -18.54 -23.28 1.87
C MET A 942 -18.75 -24.80 2.04
N TRP A 943 -17.68 -25.58 1.91
CA TRP A 943 -17.71 -27.03 2.09
C TRP A 943 -17.98 -27.45 3.54
N TRP A 944 -17.67 -26.56 4.48
CA TRP A 944 -17.79 -26.81 5.92
C TRP A 944 -19.08 -26.25 6.52
N ARG A 945 -19.64 -25.18 5.94
CA ARG A 945 -20.80 -24.44 6.50
C ARG A 945 -22.12 -24.79 5.82
N ILE A 946 -22.18 -24.70 4.49
CA ILE A 946 -23.43 -24.84 3.74
C ILE A 946 -23.18 -25.60 2.43
N PRO A 947 -22.79 -26.88 2.49
CA PRO A 947 -22.31 -27.62 1.33
C PRO A 947 -23.36 -27.81 0.23
N ASN A 948 -24.64 -27.51 0.44
CA ASN A 948 -25.70 -27.62 -0.58
C ASN A 948 -26.34 -26.27 -0.95
N ASP A 949 -26.07 -25.18 -0.22
CA ASP A 949 -26.60 -23.86 -0.56
C ASP A 949 -25.66 -23.15 -1.53
N ARG A 950 -25.67 -23.68 -2.74
CA ARG A 950 -24.91 -23.17 -3.85
C ARG A 950 -25.97 -22.51 -4.74
N THR A 951 -26.17 -21.20 -4.67
CA THR A 951 -26.93 -20.47 -5.72
C THR A 951 -26.12 -20.44 -7.02
N ALA A 952 -26.68 -19.92 -8.12
CA ALA A 952 -26.08 -19.85 -9.47
C ALA A 952 -24.70 -20.46 -9.61
N PHE A 953 -23.67 -19.82 -9.06
CA PHE A 953 -22.41 -20.49 -8.76
C PHE A 953 -21.84 -19.91 -7.45
N LEU A 954 -21.99 -20.66 -6.35
CA LEU A 954 -21.63 -20.39 -4.94
C LEU A 954 -22.21 -19.11 -4.30
N ARG A 955 -22.82 -19.25 -3.10
CA ARG A 955 -23.33 -18.14 -2.26
C ARG A 955 -22.22 -17.24 -1.70
N ASP A 956 -21.01 -17.81 -1.56
CA ASP A 956 -19.73 -17.13 -1.36
C ASP A 956 -18.65 -17.97 -2.06
N ASP A 957 -17.78 -17.37 -2.89
CA ASP A 957 -16.68 -18.13 -3.48
C ASP A 957 -15.68 -18.61 -2.43
N TYR A 958 -15.56 -17.86 -1.33
CA TYR A 958 -14.48 -18.06 -0.39
C TYR A 958 -14.67 -17.34 0.95
N HIS A 959 -15.19 -18.06 1.95
CA HIS A 959 -15.13 -17.65 3.36
C HIS A 959 -13.76 -17.93 4.02
N GLY A 960 -12.63 -17.65 3.35
CA GLY A 960 -11.31 -17.76 4.00
C GLY A 960 -10.76 -19.19 4.12
N GLY A 961 -9.56 -19.28 4.69
CA GLY A 961 -9.02 -20.54 5.14
C GLY A 961 -9.81 -20.99 6.37
N PHE A 962 -10.33 -22.21 6.36
CA PHE A 962 -10.92 -22.80 7.55
C PHE A 962 -9.83 -23.12 8.60
N SER A 963 -9.25 -22.11 9.24
CA SER A 963 -8.35 -22.31 10.39
C SER A 963 -9.17 -22.37 11.67
N VAL A 964 -8.83 -23.28 12.57
CA VAL A 964 -9.69 -23.61 13.69
C VAL A 964 -8.88 -24.21 14.82
N GLU A 965 -9.09 -23.72 16.02
CA GLU A 965 -8.52 -24.24 17.25
C GLU A 965 -9.35 -25.41 17.79
N ALA A 966 -8.67 -26.43 18.29
CA ALA A 966 -9.30 -27.54 19.00
C ALA A 966 -9.35 -27.27 20.50
N ASP A 967 -10.18 -28.03 21.22
CA ASP A 967 -10.36 -27.91 22.67
C ASP A 967 -9.04 -28.06 23.48
N ASP A 968 -8.01 -28.71 22.91
CA ASP A 968 -6.69 -28.89 23.52
C ASP A 968 -5.71 -27.73 23.24
N GLY A 969 -6.14 -26.72 22.48
CA GLY A 969 -5.33 -25.56 22.10
C GLY A 969 -4.43 -25.76 20.88
N THR A 970 -4.53 -26.91 20.19
CA THR A 970 -3.88 -27.10 18.88
C THR A 970 -4.67 -26.42 17.78
N TRP A 971 -3.97 -26.02 16.71
CA TRP A 971 -4.57 -25.30 15.60
C TRP A 971 -4.53 -26.12 14.32
N PHE A 972 -5.62 -26.05 13.55
CA PHE A 972 -5.68 -26.49 12.17
C PHE A 972 -5.62 -25.27 11.26
N THR A 973 -4.85 -25.36 10.18
CA THR A 973 -4.76 -24.31 9.15
C THR A 973 -5.24 -24.85 7.81
N ALA A 974 -5.97 -24.04 7.06
CA ALA A 974 -6.51 -24.49 5.79
C ALA A 974 -5.46 -24.58 4.69
N THR A 975 -5.44 -25.72 4.01
CA THR A 975 -4.51 -26.02 2.91
C THR A 975 -5.26 -26.33 1.62
N TYR A 976 -4.67 -25.92 0.49
CA TYR A 976 -5.08 -26.34 -0.84
C TYR A 976 -4.35 -27.59 -1.33
N GLU A 977 -3.24 -27.95 -0.68
CA GLU A 977 -2.27 -28.94 -1.13
C GLU A 977 -1.98 -29.97 -0.03
N PRO A 978 -3.00 -30.70 0.44
CA PRO A 978 -2.88 -31.51 1.66
C PRO A 978 -1.81 -32.61 1.51
N LEU A 979 -1.64 -33.19 0.31
CA LEU A 979 -0.64 -34.22 0.05
C LEU A 979 0.81 -33.72 0.16
N ARG A 980 1.04 -32.41 0.02
CA ARG A 980 2.37 -31.78 0.14
C ARG A 980 2.62 -31.22 1.53
N HIS A 981 1.57 -30.96 2.30
CA HIS A 981 1.70 -30.50 3.67
C HIS A 981 2.28 -31.59 4.57
N HIS A 982 3.27 -31.26 5.40
CA HIS A 982 3.89 -32.18 6.39
C HIS A 982 2.99 -32.47 7.60
N SER A 983 1.68 -32.22 7.49
CA SER A 983 0.78 -32.33 8.63
C SER A 983 0.57 -33.79 9.02
N ARG A 984 0.64 -34.09 10.31
CA ARG A 984 0.34 -35.42 10.86
C ARG A 984 -1.15 -35.72 10.90
N ILE A 985 -1.99 -34.69 11.04
CA ILE A 985 -3.44 -34.82 11.16
C ILE A 985 -4.09 -33.96 10.08
N VAL A 986 -4.99 -34.56 9.32
CA VAL A 986 -5.79 -33.86 8.32
C VAL A 986 -7.25 -33.91 8.73
N LEU A 987 -7.81 -32.75 9.03
CA LEU A 987 -9.25 -32.58 9.24
C LEU A 987 -9.93 -32.45 7.87
N VAL A 988 -10.97 -33.25 7.63
CA VAL A 988 -11.65 -33.35 6.34
C VAL A 988 -13.16 -33.26 6.47
N ASN A 989 -13.80 -32.56 5.52
CA ASN A 989 -15.25 -32.61 5.31
C ASN A 989 -15.54 -32.68 3.80
N LEU A 990 -16.25 -33.73 3.38
CA LEU A 990 -16.71 -33.96 2.01
C LEU A 990 -18.17 -34.45 2.04
N GLU A 991 -19.08 -33.62 2.53
CA GLU A 991 -20.46 -34.03 2.77
C GLU A 991 -21.17 -34.58 1.53
N ASN A 992 -21.16 -33.80 0.42
CA ASN A 992 -21.89 -34.07 -0.83
C ASN A 992 -21.13 -33.63 -2.09
N ALA A 993 -21.47 -34.19 -3.24
CA ALA A 993 -21.08 -33.69 -4.56
C ALA A 993 -21.46 -32.20 -4.78
N PRO A 994 -20.73 -31.46 -5.65
CA PRO A 994 -19.50 -31.84 -6.34
C PRO A 994 -18.21 -31.92 -5.49
N ALA A 995 -18.25 -31.74 -4.16
CA ALA A 995 -17.04 -31.86 -3.32
C ALA A 995 -16.44 -33.27 -3.45
N THR A 996 -17.31 -34.28 -3.30
CA THR A 996 -17.00 -35.70 -3.44
C THR A 996 -16.34 -35.99 -4.78
N VAL A 997 -16.91 -35.50 -5.89
CA VAL A 997 -16.38 -35.68 -7.25
C VAL A 997 -15.00 -35.03 -7.40
N ARG A 998 -14.87 -33.80 -6.91
CA ARG A 998 -13.67 -32.98 -7.09
C ARG A 998 -12.48 -33.48 -6.26
N TYR A 999 -12.76 -33.84 -5.01
CA TYR A 999 -11.75 -34.06 -3.99
C TYR A 999 -11.60 -35.53 -3.58
N GLY A 1000 -12.57 -36.39 -3.89
CA GLY A 1000 -12.54 -37.83 -3.58
C GLY A 1000 -11.22 -38.52 -3.95
N PRO A 1001 -10.67 -38.35 -5.17
CA PRO A 1001 -9.39 -38.96 -5.53
C PRO A 1001 -8.20 -38.54 -4.65
N THR A 1002 -8.20 -37.30 -4.16
CA THR A 1002 -7.17 -36.81 -3.22
C THR A 1002 -7.42 -37.34 -1.81
N PHE A 1003 -8.68 -37.42 -1.40
CA PHE A 1003 -9.08 -37.97 -0.10
C PHE A 1003 -8.65 -39.45 0.05
N GLU A 1004 -8.88 -40.27 -0.97
CA GLU A 1004 -8.47 -41.68 -0.95
C GLU A 1004 -6.95 -41.84 -0.82
N LYS A 1005 -6.17 -40.95 -1.45
CA LYS A 1005 -4.70 -40.93 -1.29
C LYS A 1005 -4.30 -40.53 0.13
N LEU A 1006 -4.99 -39.57 0.75
CA LEU A 1006 -4.74 -39.18 2.14
C LEU A 1006 -5.07 -40.31 3.12
N LEU A 1007 -6.17 -41.02 2.89
CA LEU A 1007 -6.56 -42.17 3.72
C LEU A 1007 -5.56 -43.33 3.62
N ALA A 1008 -5.01 -43.55 2.42
CA ALA A 1008 -4.00 -44.57 2.16
C ALA A 1008 -2.61 -44.22 2.72
N ASP A 1009 -2.28 -42.94 2.96
CA ASP A 1009 -0.97 -42.51 3.47
C ASP A 1009 -0.78 -42.94 4.94
N PRO A 1010 0.13 -43.88 5.25
CA PRO A 1010 0.30 -44.42 6.61
C PRO A 1010 0.86 -43.42 7.62
N SER A 1011 1.43 -42.31 7.16
CA SER A 1011 2.05 -41.29 8.02
C SER A 1011 1.03 -40.31 8.64
N ARG A 1012 -0.23 -40.37 8.21
CA ARG A 1012 -1.28 -39.41 8.56
C ARG A 1012 -2.42 -40.03 9.36
N GLN A 1013 -3.01 -39.23 10.24
CA GLN A 1013 -4.32 -39.46 10.83
C GLN A 1013 -5.34 -38.62 10.09
N ILE A 1014 -6.49 -39.21 9.77
CA ILE A 1014 -7.60 -38.53 9.09
C ILE A 1014 -8.74 -38.35 10.08
N ILE A 1015 -9.22 -37.11 10.22
CA ILE A 1015 -10.41 -36.80 11.00
C ILE A 1015 -11.48 -36.34 10.02
N TYR A 1016 -12.48 -37.18 9.76
CA TYR A 1016 -13.66 -36.79 9.02
C TYR A 1016 -14.66 -36.15 9.97
N ALA A 1017 -15.02 -34.90 9.71
CA ALA A 1017 -15.83 -34.13 10.63
C ALA A 1017 -16.94 -33.38 9.88
N GLY A 1018 -18.18 -33.82 10.10
CA GLY A 1018 -19.36 -33.40 9.36
C GLY A 1018 -20.21 -34.58 8.92
N LEU A 1019 -21.27 -34.31 8.17
CA LEU A 1019 -22.15 -35.33 7.63
C LEU A 1019 -21.58 -35.92 6.32
N ARG A 1020 -22.19 -36.98 5.81
CA ARG A 1020 -21.82 -37.67 4.56
C ARG A 1020 -23.09 -38.17 3.85
N ARG A 1021 -23.74 -37.35 3.01
CA ARG A 1021 -25.09 -37.70 2.49
C ARG A 1021 -25.09 -38.37 1.12
N ASP A 1022 -24.09 -38.16 0.25
CA ASP A 1022 -24.01 -38.84 -1.05
C ASP A 1022 -23.20 -40.15 -1.02
N LEU A 1023 -23.71 -41.15 -0.31
CA LEU A 1023 -23.05 -42.46 -0.11
C LEU A 1023 -22.82 -43.26 -1.41
N GLY A 1024 -21.75 -44.06 -1.43
CA GLY A 1024 -21.36 -44.98 -2.51
C GLY A 1024 -20.17 -44.52 -3.35
N ALA A 1025 -19.57 -43.38 -3.04
CA ALA A 1025 -18.49 -42.76 -3.82
C ALA A 1025 -17.11 -42.83 -3.15
N LEU A 1026 -17.04 -42.92 -1.82
CA LEU A 1026 -15.80 -42.94 -1.05
C LEU A 1026 -15.69 -44.23 -0.21
N SER A 1027 -14.46 -44.66 0.07
CA SER A 1027 -14.21 -45.86 0.86
C SER A 1027 -14.74 -45.77 2.31
N ILE A 1028 -14.86 -44.56 2.85
CA ILE A 1028 -15.42 -44.31 4.19
C ILE A 1028 -16.93 -44.50 4.28
N ASP A 1029 -17.63 -44.64 3.15
CA ASP A 1029 -19.09 -44.68 3.12
C ASP A 1029 -19.66 -45.91 3.85
N SER A 1030 -18.86 -46.97 4.02
CA SER A 1030 -19.23 -48.15 4.83
C SER A 1030 -19.48 -47.84 6.31
N TYR A 1031 -18.96 -46.71 6.82
CA TYR A 1031 -19.17 -46.28 8.19
C TYR A 1031 -20.44 -45.43 8.37
N PHE A 1032 -21.05 -44.93 7.29
CA PHE A 1032 -22.20 -44.03 7.37
C PHE A 1032 -23.50 -44.75 7.01
N THR A 1033 -24.61 -44.28 7.57
CA THR A 1033 -25.96 -44.74 7.23
C THR A 1033 -26.79 -43.59 6.66
N ASP A 1034 -27.93 -43.88 6.06
CA ASP A 1034 -28.90 -42.86 5.62
C ASP A 1034 -29.74 -42.28 6.78
N ARG A 1035 -29.55 -42.77 8.02
CA ARG A 1035 -30.31 -42.38 9.21
C ARG A 1035 -29.66 -41.20 9.94
N PHE A 1036 -30.51 -40.27 10.35
CA PHE A 1036 -30.13 -39.11 11.16
C PHE A 1036 -30.85 -39.10 12.51
N ILE A 1037 -30.16 -38.59 13.53
CA ILE A 1037 -30.67 -38.35 14.89
C ILE A 1037 -30.39 -36.89 15.28
N THR A 1038 -30.97 -36.44 16.40
CA THR A 1038 -30.73 -35.09 16.93
C THR A 1038 -29.94 -35.17 18.23
N ILE A 1039 -28.80 -34.48 18.29
CA ILE A 1039 -27.93 -34.36 19.47
C ILE A 1039 -27.74 -32.86 19.75
N ASP A 1040 -28.05 -32.40 20.96
CA ASP A 1040 -27.90 -30.99 21.37
C ASP A 1040 -28.51 -29.97 20.39
N ASN A 1041 -29.68 -30.28 19.81
CA ASN A 1041 -30.38 -29.51 18.76
C ASN A 1041 -29.72 -29.50 17.37
N ALA A 1042 -28.68 -30.31 17.16
CA ALA A 1042 -28.04 -30.48 15.86
C ALA A 1042 -28.28 -31.87 15.28
N ALA A 1043 -28.31 -31.96 13.94
CA ALA A 1043 -28.39 -33.25 13.26
C ALA A 1043 -27.06 -34.00 13.36
N ALA A 1044 -27.13 -35.30 13.66
CA ALA A 1044 -26.01 -36.22 13.63
C ALA A 1044 -26.37 -37.44 12.76
N GLN A 1045 -25.44 -37.94 11.97
CA GLN A 1045 -25.68 -39.15 11.16
C GLN A 1045 -25.28 -40.38 11.95
N VAL A 1046 -26.13 -41.39 11.95
CA VAL A 1046 -25.84 -42.67 12.61
C VAL A 1046 -24.72 -43.38 11.84
N LEU A 1047 -23.74 -43.87 12.58
CA LEU A 1047 -22.57 -44.59 12.05
C LEU A 1047 -22.72 -46.09 12.25
N THR A 1048 -22.07 -46.86 11.37
CA THR A 1048 -21.93 -48.32 11.47
C THR A 1048 -20.50 -48.65 11.89
N PRO A 1049 -20.24 -48.98 13.17
CA PRO A 1049 -18.93 -49.41 13.62
C PRO A 1049 -18.54 -50.75 13.01
N THR A 1050 -17.25 -50.92 12.73
CA THR A 1050 -16.66 -52.24 12.42
C THR A 1050 -16.22 -52.94 13.71
N PRO A 1051 -15.84 -54.23 13.67
CA PRO A 1051 -15.27 -54.92 14.83
C PRO A 1051 -13.97 -54.29 15.38
N THR A 1052 -13.26 -53.48 14.59
CA THR A 1052 -12.04 -52.77 15.02
C THR A 1052 -12.31 -51.34 15.48
N SER A 1053 -13.53 -50.84 15.30
CA SER A 1053 -13.92 -49.50 15.69
C SER A 1053 -13.95 -49.34 17.22
N THR A 1054 -13.38 -48.25 17.70
CA THR A 1054 -13.56 -47.73 19.05
C THR A 1054 -14.66 -46.68 19.04
N ILE A 1055 -15.73 -46.90 19.80
CA ILE A 1055 -16.84 -45.94 19.91
C ILE A 1055 -16.38 -44.75 20.77
N LEU A 1056 -16.40 -43.55 20.19
CA LEU A 1056 -16.03 -42.32 20.89
C LEU A 1056 -17.25 -41.68 21.55
N ARG A 1057 -18.38 -41.65 20.83
CA ARG A 1057 -19.65 -41.10 21.30
C ARG A 1057 -20.84 -41.86 20.74
N GLN A 1058 -21.84 -42.04 21.60
CA GLN A 1058 -23.12 -42.64 21.27
C GLN A 1058 -24.22 -42.01 22.13
N THR A 1059 -25.47 -42.16 21.71
CA THR A 1059 -26.63 -41.78 22.51
C THR A 1059 -26.90 -42.78 23.65
N PRO A 1060 -27.75 -42.44 24.64
CA PRO A 1060 -28.15 -43.38 25.68
C PRO A 1060 -28.81 -44.67 25.17
N ASP A 1061 -29.48 -44.62 24.01
CA ASP A 1061 -30.08 -45.75 23.30
C ASP A 1061 -29.10 -46.52 22.39
N GLY A 1062 -27.83 -46.10 22.34
CA GLY A 1062 -26.75 -46.84 21.69
C GLY A 1062 -26.48 -46.47 20.23
N GLU A 1063 -27.08 -45.39 19.72
CA GLU A 1063 -26.81 -44.90 18.36
C GLU A 1063 -25.44 -44.21 18.33
N VAL A 1064 -24.51 -44.78 17.57
CA VAL A 1064 -23.15 -44.28 17.44
C VAL A 1064 -23.12 -43.12 16.44
N TRP A 1065 -22.48 -42.02 16.82
CA TRP A 1065 -22.31 -40.83 15.96
C TRP A 1065 -20.87 -40.29 15.94
N ALA A 1066 -19.98 -40.85 16.77
CA ALA A 1066 -18.55 -40.66 16.62
C ALA A 1066 -17.79 -41.95 16.96
N LEU A 1067 -16.80 -42.28 16.13
CA LEU A 1067 -15.95 -43.47 16.29
C LEU A 1067 -14.53 -43.20 15.78
N ALA A 1068 -13.59 -44.04 16.20
CA ALA A 1068 -12.26 -44.13 15.63
C ALA A 1068 -12.02 -45.56 15.14
N ASP A 1069 -11.37 -45.72 13.99
CA ASP A 1069 -10.98 -47.01 13.43
C ASP A 1069 -9.56 -46.91 12.85
N GLY A 1070 -8.58 -47.42 13.60
CA GLY A 1070 -7.17 -47.25 13.27
C GLY A 1070 -6.74 -45.77 13.23
N ARG A 1071 -6.42 -45.28 12.02
CA ARG A 1071 -5.97 -43.90 11.76
C ARG A 1071 -7.10 -42.97 11.29
N LEU A 1072 -8.32 -43.49 11.18
CA LEU A 1072 -9.51 -42.72 10.82
C LEU A 1072 -10.30 -42.40 12.09
N GLN A 1073 -10.70 -41.14 12.24
CA GLN A 1073 -11.69 -40.71 13.22
C GLN A 1073 -12.85 -40.09 12.47
N ILE A 1074 -14.08 -40.42 12.87
CA ILE A 1074 -15.30 -39.85 12.30
C ILE A 1074 -16.08 -39.18 13.42
N VAL A 1075 -16.44 -37.92 13.22
CA VAL A 1075 -17.38 -37.17 14.07
C VAL A 1075 -18.51 -36.67 13.17
N SER A 1076 -19.68 -37.29 13.26
CA SER A 1076 -20.78 -37.05 12.34
C SER A 1076 -21.86 -36.14 12.92
N ARG A 1077 -21.59 -34.83 12.90
CA ARG A 1077 -22.48 -33.78 13.40
C ARG A 1077 -22.51 -32.58 12.45
N ALA A 1078 -23.69 -31.98 12.30
CA ALA A 1078 -23.92 -30.82 11.44
C ALA A 1078 -23.40 -29.49 12.02
N ASP A 1079 -23.26 -29.41 13.35
CA ASP A 1079 -22.98 -28.17 14.07
C ASP A 1079 -21.55 -28.06 14.58
N LEU A 1080 -20.64 -28.96 14.16
CA LEU A 1080 -19.23 -28.94 14.56
C LEU A 1080 -18.54 -27.58 14.29
N TYR A 1081 -19.16 -26.75 13.46
CA TYR A 1081 -18.63 -25.48 12.97
C TYR A 1081 -19.61 -24.32 13.14
N ALA A 1082 -20.72 -24.48 13.87
CA ALA A 1082 -21.87 -23.56 13.82
C ALA A 1082 -21.72 -22.25 14.63
N ASN A 1083 -20.72 -22.10 15.51
CA ASN A 1083 -20.55 -20.93 16.40
C ASN A 1083 -19.39 -20.02 15.96
N LEU A 1084 -19.43 -19.52 14.73
CA LEU A 1084 -18.37 -18.67 14.17
C LEU A 1084 -18.45 -17.18 14.56
N GLY A 1085 -19.46 -16.79 15.35
CA GLY A 1085 -19.63 -15.44 15.91
C GLY A 1085 -18.65 -15.06 17.01
N SER A 1086 -17.96 -16.05 17.57
CA SER A 1086 -17.00 -15.93 18.67
C SER A 1086 -16.15 -17.22 18.67
N ASP A 1087 -14.94 -17.18 18.10
CA ASP A 1087 -13.95 -18.27 18.01
C ASP A 1087 -14.51 -19.69 17.69
N PRO A 1088 -14.38 -20.18 16.44
CA PRO A 1088 -14.75 -21.55 16.14
C PRO A 1088 -13.81 -22.52 16.86
N GLN A 1089 -14.29 -23.12 17.94
CA GLN A 1089 -13.65 -24.27 18.57
C GLN A 1089 -14.30 -25.55 18.09
N ILE A 1090 -13.51 -26.55 17.68
CA ILE A 1090 -14.10 -27.88 17.42
C ILE A 1090 -14.25 -28.64 18.72
N LYS A 1091 -15.47 -28.57 19.26
CA LYS A 1091 -15.88 -29.36 20.42
C LYS A 1091 -15.81 -30.84 20.09
N HIS A 1092 -15.20 -31.62 21.00
CA HIS A 1092 -15.16 -33.09 20.96
C HIS A 1092 -14.12 -33.72 20.02
N ILE A 1093 -13.24 -32.93 19.40
CA ILE A 1093 -12.01 -33.48 18.79
C ILE A 1093 -10.92 -33.44 19.86
N GLN A 1094 -10.20 -34.55 20.04
CA GLN A 1094 -9.02 -34.63 20.89
C GLN A 1094 -7.79 -34.89 20.01
N PRO A 1095 -7.18 -33.84 19.45
CA PRO A 1095 -5.81 -33.94 18.96
C PRO A 1095 -4.91 -34.30 20.14
N ASN A 1096 -3.77 -34.93 19.89
CA ASN A 1096 -2.81 -35.27 20.95
C ASN A 1096 -1.70 -34.21 21.04
N GLY A 1097 -2.04 -32.91 20.99
CA GLY A 1097 -1.05 -31.81 21.02
C GLY A 1097 -1.29 -30.79 22.14
N GLY A 1098 -0.24 -30.08 22.53
CA GLY A 1098 -0.31 -29.01 23.53
C GLY A 1098 -0.51 -27.62 22.89
N PRO A 1099 -0.87 -26.59 23.69
CA PRO A 1099 -1.19 -25.25 23.20
C PRO A 1099 0.03 -24.47 22.66
N LEU A 1100 -0.19 -23.67 21.61
CA LEU A 1100 0.85 -22.88 20.91
C LEU A 1100 1.41 -21.69 21.73
N THR A 1101 0.63 -21.12 22.63
CA THR A 1101 0.96 -19.88 23.36
C THR A 1101 2.05 -20.07 24.43
N ASP A 1102 2.24 -21.27 24.95
CA ASP A 1102 3.27 -21.56 25.96
C ASP A 1102 4.71 -21.45 25.41
N VAL A 1103 4.90 -21.65 24.10
CA VAL A 1103 6.22 -21.72 23.46
C VAL A 1103 6.88 -20.34 23.34
N MET A 1104 6.12 -19.28 23.07
CA MET A 1104 6.71 -17.94 22.86
C MET A 1104 7.09 -17.22 24.15
N HIS A 1105 6.36 -17.46 25.25
CA HIS A 1105 6.77 -16.99 26.58
C HIS A 1105 8.11 -17.62 27.01
N GLU A 1106 8.37 -18.87 26.60
CA GLU A 1106 9.62 -19.58 26.86
C GLU A 1106 10.76 -19.09 25.96
N ILE A 1107 10.51 -18.89 24.65
CA ILE A 1107 11.55 -18.45 23.70
C ILE A 1107 11.96 -16.98 23.92
N LEU A 1108 11.01 -16.09 24.25
CA LEU A 1108 11.28 -14.65 24.42
C LEU A 1108 11.51 -14.22 25.88
N GLU A 1109 11.44 -15.16 26.84
CA GLU A 1109 11.66 -14.95 28.28
C GLU A 1109 10.81 -13.80 28.89
N TYR A 1110 9.57 -13.61 28.42
CA TYR A 1110 8.65 -12.67 29.06
C TYR A 1110 7.99 -13.32 30.29
N PRO A 1111 7.84 -12.59 31.42
CA PRO A 1111 7.18 -13.15 32.60
C PRO A 1111 5.79 -13.66 32.25
N LYS A 1112 5.46 -14.89 32.69
CA LYS A 1112 4.10 -15.43 32.60
C LYS A 1112 3.06 -14.54 33.30
N ASP A 1113 3.53 -13.67 34.21
CA ASP A 1113 2.73 -12.82 35.08
C ASP A 1113 2.93 -11.31 34.79
N MET A 1114 3.14 -10.88 33.53
CA MET A 1114 2.97 -9.44 33.23
C MET A 1114 1.52 -9.06 33.57
N PRO A 1115 1.30 -8.10 34.48
CA PRO A 1115 -0.05 -7.75 34.90
C PRO A 1115 -0.82 -7.25 33.68
N LYS A 1116 -1.86 -8.00 33.29
CA LYS A 1116 -2.94 -7.47 32.46
C LYS A 1116 -3.59 -6.37 33.30
N GLN A 1117 -3.32 -5.10 32.99
CA GLN A 1117 -3.98 -3.97 33.64
C GLN A 1117 -5.30 -3.65 32.94
#